data_AF-A0A9D1FT47-F1
#
_entry.id   AF-A0A9D1FT47-F1
#
_cell.length_a   1.000
_cell.length_b   1.000
_cell.length_c   1.000
_cell.angle_alpha   90.00
_cell.angle_beta   90.00
_cell.angle_gamma   90.00
#
_symmetry.space_group_name_H-M   'P 1'
#
loop_
_entity.id
_entity.type
_entity.pdbx_description
1 polymer ?
#
loop_
_entity_poly.entity_id
_entity_poly.type
_entity_poly.pdbx_seq_one_letter_code
_entity_poly.pdbx_strand_id
1 'polypeptide(L)'
;MSCWEILEIPEHSDVAAIRHAYAVLAERYHPEEHEEEFLRVRDAYREAMALARGQARPSAGREEPSPPPEKAEQPVLHREPQSHPEKTSVPEPLIEKPEEPSPAAEPQRPAFVLQEEKIAQEELPPDFPALAAFRELYVSPRRRDRAAWDKYVSSPEFLSVVKNEAFLRAVRAFVEEQAEAFPPNREIQTVLAIVYRYRAVPYEDRVEFELASGAGFQGIEHVLAIAKLGPLSRGLRGNDDALQAGFEDYFYLDGLANKRAWDESCNQSMKEIVQRYTISYIKERCSKRSETERNLLSLRLLEYFFSANSLPASAYETLWNTLLLESATMGRAQILYGRLREIALPHLQEMEQEDFSDVQSAVLAFAKRSSADDGRHPEKLRALANELFAREDLHRALRNRAFCDRYVLYSWFFENEHPIFFEHLLACCEDDQIPLRDEIRRKAEEFLNDHRKQSEREEDDRTEPSLESCWVGDRPFLRYFLFRAFWGARLPDGSLSLEDVLWESFWPSRDWARKLGGYNLSGARIREPFSLSYVYERRSSDGETVEPLEMDVVFRRFCVEYFCNGRPAAGPLFPFEVLKEMEDDGDFFLMLPVAMAHQEELETVQEEIFHRLQGLPLPQECMQDVAGCLASFVCCLGEIQTEQGESGLMLLRPLIFWRERPNRAYACLWYSNGRMYAAEMTDEGMQVLPDGVWDDVTADQAAGFAESVLDGLCEEKEPGELSFQQIPIVHAQPDSGLERVYGEPEVNEKLACDQIQDFCEGKLTRLEFEWPKEGYSLVLMRDADQYACFIFDDVKQMTCTYLSDPKAYQTVDSELVQYVPFFLGKLPFYAVHKNMENIYAVLPGILSKLSQPTPKEQRLKMLSIFEWSQKVYLYSSAQRYWFDRRTVGDFPPSRGTLSLTGKFQIEKQPDVLLLEEKDGALREEPVSAQNRSVVYTNLVGFFLGRVRRFGMAWNLPEGEVRLLLESEGDGDEKQYALSVTREGRTEYLAIEKELSWSAKERMRWELTRIRDFMDLFLMSLPDVKRLLSKLEKLGALR
;
A
#
# COMPACT_ATOMS: atom_id res chain seq x y z
N MET A 1 -26.58 -11.62 52.98
CA MET A 1 -26.30 -12.96 52.43
C MET A 1 -24.83 -12.99 52.08
N SER A 2 -24.11 -14.08 52.39
CA SER A 2 -22.73 -14.24 51.95
C SER A 2 -22.68 -14.48 50.43
N CYS A 3 -21.52 -14.25 49.81
CA CYS A 3 -21.35 -14.51 48.38
C CYS A 3 -21.64 -15.97 48.00
N TRP A 4 -21.44 -16.91 48.95
CA TRP A 4 -21.69 -18.33 48.77
C TRP A 4 -23.19 -18.66 48.81
N GLU A 5 -23.95 -18.03 49.71
CA GLU A 5 -25.42 -18.14 49.77
C GLU A 5 -26.09 -17.60 48.48
N ILE A 6 -25.60 -16.48 47.94
CA ILE A 6 -26.13 -15.88 46.70
C ILE A 6 -25.83 -16.74 45.46
N LEU A 7 -24.75 -17.52 45.50
CA LEU A 7 -24.37 -18.45 44.44
C LEU A 7 -24.90 -19.87 44.66
N GLU A 8 -25.71 -20.11 45.71
CA GLU A 8 -26.27 -21.41 46.10
C GLU A 8 -25.21 -22.53 46.29
N ILE A 9 -23.99 -22.18 46.71
CA ILE A 9 -22.85 -23.12 46.87
C ILE A 9 -22.25 -23.09 48.29
N PRO A 10 -21.63 -24.18 48.77
CA PRO A 10 -20.94 -24.19 50.07
C PRO A 10 -19.77 -23.19 50.14
N GLU A 11 -19.53 -22.65 51.33
CA GLU A 11 -18.36 -21.80 51.58
C GLU A 11 -17.06 -22.58 51.34
N HIS A 12 -16.08 -21.95 50.67
CA HIS A 12 -14.82 -22.57 50.21
C HIS A 12 -14.94 -23.58 49.05
N SER A 13 -15.98 -23.45 48.21
CA SER A 13 -16.07 -24.21 46.95
C SER A 13 -14.94 -23.86 45.96
N ASP A 14 -14.59 -24.79 45.08
CA ASP A 14 -13.49 -24.64 44.13
C ASP A 14 -13.82 -23.66 42.97
N VAL A 15 -12.79 -23.23 42.23
CA VAL A 15 -12.92 -22.24 41.15
C VAL A 15 -13.79 -22.73 39.99
N ALA A 16 -13.87 -24.04 39.74
CA ALA A 16 -14.76 -24.60 38.72
C ALA A 16 -16.22 -24.61 39.20
N ALA A 17 -16.48 -24.98 40.45
CA ALA A 17 -17.80 -24.92 41.08
C ALA A 17 -18.36 -23.49 41.10
N ILE A 18 -17.56 -22.49 41.50
CA ILE A 18 -17.95 -21.06 41.50
C ILE A 18 -18.33 -20.58 40.09
N ARG A 19 -17.56 -20.99 39.06
CA ARG A 19 -17.84 -20.67 37.66
C ARG A 19 -19.11 -21.33 37.14
N HIS A 20 -19.34 -22.59 37.50
CA HIS A 20 -20.53 -23.32 37.06
C HIS A 20 -21.80 -22.75 37.69
N ALA A 21 -21.78 -22.48 39.00
CA ALA A 21 -22.89 -21.85 39.71
C ALA A 21 -23.23 -20.47 39.12
N TYR A 22 -22.21 -19.63 38.86
CA TYR A 22 -22.42 -18.33 38.21
C TYR A 22 -23.01 -18.47 36.80
N ALA A 23 -22.56 -19.45 35.99
CA ALA A 23 -23.12 -19.66 34.65
C ALA A 23 -24.61 -20.05 34.70
N VAL A 24 -24.99 -20.98 35.58
CA VAL A 24 -26.38 -21.42 35.75
C VAL A 24 -27.28 -20.29 36.27
N LEU A 25 -26.78 -19.46 37.19
CA LEU A 25 -27.53 -18.31 37.70
C LEU A 25 -27.59 -17.14 36.69
N ALA A 26 -26.56 -16.97 35.84
CA ALA A 26 -26.54 -15.98 34.77
C ALA A 26 -27.49 -16.34 33.61
N GLU A 27 -27.71 -17.63 33.31
CA GLU A 27 -28.75 -18.07 32.38
C GLU A 27 -30.17 -17.88 32.96
N ARG A 28 -30.31 -17.95 34.30
CA ARG A 28 -31.60 -17.84 34.99
C ARG A 28 -32.04 -16.40 35.28
N TYR A 29 -31.11 -15.50 35.54
CA TYR A 29 -31.37 -14.07 35.75
C TYR A 29 -30.78 -13.28 34.56
N HIS A 30 -31.55 -13.22 33.47
CA HIS A 30 -31.08 -12.58 32.25
C HIS A 30 -30.90 -11.05 32.46
N PRO A 31 -29.82 -10.42 31.97
CA PRO A 31 -29.50 -9.02 32.28
C PRO A 31 -30.56 -7.99 31.86
N GLU A 32 -31.41 -8.34 30.89
CA GLU A 32 -32.47 -7.47 30.34
C GLU A 32 -33.81 -7.62 31.08
N GLU A 33 -34.01 -8.71 31.82
CA GLU A 33 -35.27 -9.01 32.53
C GLU A 33 -35.11 -8.86 34.06
N HIS A 34 -33.91 -9.13 34.60
CA HIS A 34 -33.63 -9.31 36.03
C HIS A 34 -32.35 -8.59 36.47
N GLU A 35 -32.24 -7.28 36.17
CA GLU A 35 -31.00 -6.48 36.34
C GLU A 35 -30.45 -6.50 37.79
N GLU A 36 -31.26 -6.21 38.81
CA GLU A 36 -30.78 -6.17 40.21
C GLU A 36 -30.30 -7.54 40.73
N GLU A 37 -30.94 -8.61 40.27
CA GLU A 37 -30.64 -9.99 40.68
C GLU A 37 -29.37 -10.50 39.97
N PHE A 38 -29.24 -10.20 38.67
CA PHE A 38 -28.01 -10.46 37.91
C PHE A 38 -26.81 -9.70 38.47
N LEU A 39 -26.98 -8.41 38.84
CA LEU A 39 -25.93 -7.62 39.48
C LEU A 39 -25.46 -8.26 40.80
N ARG A 40 -26.39 -8.71 41.65
CA ARG A 40 -26.07 -9.42 42.90
C ARG A 40 -25.33 -10.72 42.66
N VAL A 41 -25.77 -11.55 41.73
CA VAL A 41 -25.11 -12.82 41.35
C VAL A 41 -23.70 -12.56 40.81
N ARG A 42 -23.51 -11.52 40.00
CA ARG A 42 -22.22 -11.13 39.41
C ARG A 42 -21.23 -10.60 40.45
N ASP A 43 -21.69 -9.80 41.40
CA ASP A 43 -20.81 -9.26 42.43
C ASP A 43 -20.47 -10.32 43.49
N ALA A 44 -21.41 -11.22 43.83
CA ALA A 44 -21.13 -12.42 44.61
C ALA A 44 -20.10 -13.35 43.92
N TYR A 45 -20.21 -13.56 42.61
CA TYR A 45 -19.20 -14.31 41.83
C TYR A 45 -17.81 -13.69 41.90
N ARG A 46 -17.70 -12.36 41.82
CA ARG A 46 -16.41 -11.66 41.95
C ARG A 46 -15.81 -11.85 43.34
N GLU A 47 -16.61 -11.75 44.39
CA GLU A 47 -16.19 -11.93 45.77
C GLU A 47 -15.74 -13.38 46.05
N ALA A 48 -16.55 -14.38 45.66
CA ALA A 48 -16.20 -15.79 45.79
C ALA A 48 -14.92 -16.16 45.01
N MET A 49 -14.76 -15.64 43.79
CA MET A 49 -13.54 -15.83 42.98
C MET A 49 -12.29 -15.18 43.61
N ALA A 50 -12.45 -14.06 44.33
CA ALA A 50 -11.35 -13.42 45.05
C ALA A 50 -10.93 -14.26 46.27
N LEU A 51 -11.90 -14.76 47.05
CA LEU A 51 -11.66 -15.63 48.20
C LEU A 51 -11.01 -16.97 47.80
N ALA A 52 -11.50 -17.62 46.73
CA ALA A 52 -10.93 -18.87 46.23
C ALA A 52 -9.50 -18.69 45.69
N ARG A 53 -9.19 -17.54 45.05
CA ARG A 53 -7.81 -17.21 44.64
C ARG A 53 -6.88 -16.94 45.83
N GLY A 54 -7.41 -16.40 46.93
CA GLY A 54 -6.65 -16.18 48.17
C GLY A 54 -6.23 -17.46 48.88
N GLN A 55 -6.96 -18.57 48.70
CA GLN A 55 -6.67 -19.85 49.36
C GLN A 55 -5.75 -20.78 48.54
N ALA A 56 -5.43 -20.45 47.28
CA ALA A 56 -4.72 -21.33 46.35
C ALA A 56 -3.17 -21.23 46.38
N ARG A 57 -2.54 -21.27 47.58
CA ARG A 57 -1.11 -21.60 47.78
C ARG A 57 -0.90 -22.26 49.16
N PRO A 58 -0.41 -23.51 49.19
CA PRO A 58 1.04 -23.79 49.35
C PRO A 58 1.51 -24.90 48.38
N SER A 59 2.77 -25.30 48.17
CA SER A 59 4.14 -24.94 48.62
C SER A 59 5.07 -25.52 47.52
N ALA A 60 6.07 -24.85 46.95
CA ALA A 60 7.45 -24.65 47.43
C ALA A 60 8.28 -24.32 46.17
N GLY A 61 9.43 -23.63 46.18
CA GLY A 61 10.11 -22.88 47.22
C GLY A 61 11.43 -22.35 46.66
N ARG A 62 11.70 -21.05 46.81
CA ARG A 62 13.03 -20.44 46.68
C ARG A 62 13.02 -19.07 47.37
N GLU A 63 14.05 -18.84 48.18
CA GLU A 63 14.15 -17.67 49.06
C GLU A 63 14.68 -16.43 48.31
N GLU A 64 14.04 -15.29 48.60
CA GLU A 64 14.56 -13.93 48.85
C GLU A 64 15.94 -13.47 48.29
N PRO A 65 16.03 -12.19 47.86
CA PRO A 65 15.98 -11.05 48.77
C PRO A 65 14.82 -10.05 48.54
N SER A 66 14.56 -9.27 49.59
CA SER A 66 13.46 -8.33 49.79
C SER A 66 13.94 -6.84 49.75
N PRO A 67 13.16 -5.83 50.21
CA PRO A 67 12.06 -5.18 49.49
C PRO A 67 12.30 -3.65 49.29
N PRO A 68 11.31 -2.87 48.81
CA PRO A 68 10.64 -1.96 49.76
C PRO A 68 9.11 -1.75 49.55
N PRO A 69 8.35 -1.31 50.60
CA PRO A 69 6.89 -1.16 50.58
C PRO A 69 6.37 0.30 50.41
N GLU A 70 5.04 0.48 50.50
CA GLU A 70 4.27 1.67 50.10
C GLU A 70 4.16 2.84 51.12
N LYS A 71 3.93 4.05 50.55
CA LYS A 71 3.10 5.22 50.97
C LYS A 71 2.67 5.43 52.44
N ALA A 72 2.88 6.67 52.92
CA ALA A 72 1.87 7.53 53.57
C ALA A 72 2.32 9.03 53.56
N GLU A 73 1.43 9.99 53.84
CA GLU A 73 1.59 11.43 53.53
C GLU A 73 1.89 12.39 54.73
N GLN A 74 2.41 13.60 54.41
CA GLN A 74 2.38 14.90 55.16
C GLN A 74 3.25 15.05 56.46
N PRO A 75 3.56 16.28 56.97
CA PRO A 75 3.63 17.63 56.35
C PRO A 75 4.86 18.55 56.72
N VAL A 76 5.07 19.60 55.91
CA VAL A 76 5.62 20.99 56.13
C VAL A 76 6.44 21.38 57.39
N LEU A 77 7.67 21.97 57.24
CA LEU A 77 8.05 23.38 57.61
C LEU A 77 9.58 23.74 57.53
N HIS A 78 9.89 24.86 56.85
CA HIS A 78 11.00 25.87 56.92
C HIS A 78 12.45 25.53 57.43
N ARG A 79 13.55 26.22 57.01
CA ARG A 79 13.74 27.69 56.89
C ARG A 79 15.03 28.11 56.13
N GLU A 80 14.96 29.25 55.40
CA GLU A 80 16.03 30.23 55.02
C GLU A 80 17.25 29.78 54.15
N PRO A 81 17.72 30.64 53.20
CA PRO A 81 18.56 31.81 53.52
C PRO A 81 18.06 33.19 53.04
N GLN A 82 18.67 34.22 53.65
CA GLN A 82 18.58 35.68 53.47
C GLN A 82 19.51 36.17 52.31
N SER A 83 19.54 37.40 51.78
CA SER A 83 18.65 38.59 51.72
C SER A 83 19.22 39.66 50.74
N HIS A 84 18.35 40.47 50.12
CA HIS A 84 18.50 41.77 49.41
C HIS A 84 19.81 42.61 49.54
N PRO A 85 20.22 43.42 48.52
CA PRO A 85 19.51 44.67 48.09
C PRO A 85 19.61 44.98 46.55
N GLU A 86 19.11 46.07 45.91
CA GLU A 86 18.29 47.25 46.28
C GLU A 86 17.57 47.92 45.06
N LYS A 87 16.43 48.59 45.34
CA LYS A 87 15.87 49.87 44.81
C LYS A 87 16.00 50.35 43.33
N THR A 88 14.80 50.58 42.75
CA THR A 88 14.26 51.85 42.18
C THR A 88 15.09 52.76 41.24
N SER A 89 14.57 53.02 40.03
CA SER A 89 14.39 54.39 39.50
C SER A 89 13.49 54.46 38.25
N VAL A 90 12.60 55.47 38.23
CA VAL A 90 11.91 56.06 37.06
C VAL A 90 12.00 57.58 37.30
N PRO A 91 12.60 58.38 36.40
CA PRO A 91 11.83 59.13 35.39
C PRO A 91 12.51 59.17 34.00
N GLU A 92 11.79 59.05 32.87
CA GLU A 92 10.93 60.07 32.20
C GLU A 92 11.77 61.09 31.35
N PRO A 93 11.16 61.92 30.48
CA PRO A 93 11.07 61.67 29.04
C PRO A 93 11.95 62.59 28.18
N LEU A 94 12.05 62.33 26.87
CA LEU A 94 12.14 63.40 25.86
C LEU A 94 11.60 62.91 24.50
N ILE A 95 10.79 63.76 23.88
CA ILE A 95 10.07 63.51 22.63
C ILE A 95 10.82 64.22 21.51
N GLU A 96 11.04 63.55 20.37
CA GLU A 96 10.87 64.19 19.06
C GLU A 96 10.60 63.14 17.95
N LYS A 97 9.45 63.31 17.29
CA LYS A 97 9.03 62.71 16.01
C LYS A 97 9.49 63.64 14.86
N PRO A 98 9.19 63.38 13.56
CA PRO A 98 8.78 62.14 12.85
C PRO A 98 9.67 61.83 11.62
N GLU A 99 9.49 60.67 10.98
CA GLU A 99 8.97 60.51 9.59
C GLU A 99 9.25 59.10 9.02
N GLU A 100 8.25 58.60 8.29
CA GLU A 100 8.19 57.34 7.55
C GLU A 100 8.96 57.45 6.21
N PRO A 101 9.47 56.35 5.60
CA PRO A 101 8.57 55.41 4.91
C PRO A 101 8.90 53.90 4.98
N SER A 102 7.82 53.12 4.85
CA SER A 102 7.76 51.71 4.40
C SER A 102 7.94 51.64 2.85
N PRO A 103 7.88 50.47 2.15
CA PRO A 103 7.74 49.06 2.56
C PRO A 103 8.92 48.20 1.99
N ALA A 104 8.90 46.88 1.76
CA ALA A 104 7.91 45.80 1.92
C ALA A 104 8.62 44.45 2.16
N ALA A 105 7.90 43.44 2.67
CA ALA A 105 8.24 42.02 2.48
C ALA A 105 6.99 41.12 2.64
N GLU A 106 6.64 40.42 1.55
CA GLU A 106 5.91 39.14 1.42
C GLU A 106 4.50 38.90 2.04
N PRO A 107 3.66 38.05 1.40
CA PRO A 107 2.24 37.95 1.71
C PRO A 107 1.93 36.98 2.86
N GLN A 108 1.42 37.52 3.98
CA GLN A 108 0.94 36.72 5.10
C GLN A 108 -0.45 36.13 4.83
N ARG A 109 -0.66 34.87 5.24
CA ARG A 109 -1.98 34.22 5.28
C ARG A 109 -2.89 34.95 6.30
N PRO A 110 -4.19 35.14 6.03
CA PRO A 110 -5.05 35.96 6.89
C PRO A 110 -5.38 35.28 8.23
N ALA A 111 -4.68 35.68 9.29
CA ALA A 111 -5.04 35.36 10.66
C ALA A 111 -6.19 36.28 11.13
N PHE A 112 -7.40 35.72 11.24
CA PHE A 112 -8.56 36.46 11.76
C PHE A 112 -8.47 36.62 13.28
N VAL A 113 -8.34 37.86 13.75
CA VAL A 113 -8.42 38.21 15.17
C VAL A 113 -9.87 38.49 15.55
N LEU A 114 -10.41 37.72 16.50
CA LEU A 114 -11.73 37.97 17.08
C LEU A 114 -11.71 39.27 17.92
N GLN A 115 -12.48 40.28 17.50
CA GLN A 115 -12.81 41.42 18.36
C GLN A 115 -13.94 41.03 19.31
N GLU A 116 -13.74 41.29 20.61
CA GLU A 116 -14.80 41.12 21.62
C GLU A 116 -15.79 42.29 21.57
N GLU A 117 -16.87 42.13 20.82
CA GLU A 117 -18.00 43.08 20.88
C GLU A 117 -18.83 42.88 22.16
N LYS A 118 -19.22 44.00 22.78
CA LYS A 118 -20.06 44.00 23.99
C LYS A 118 -21.47 43.57 23.65
N ILE A 119 -21.93 42.51 24.32
CA ILE A 119 -23.29 41.96 24.17
C ILE A 119 -24.34 43.02 24.54
N ALA A 120 -25.12 43.45 23.55
CA ALA A 120 -26.41 44.09 23.78
C ALA A 120 -27.45 43.01 24.14
N GLN A 121 -28.25 43.26 25.18
CA GLN A 121 -29.34 42.37 25.58
C GLN A 121 -30.57 42.65 24.71
N GLU A 122 -30.92 41.78 23.76
CA GLU A 122 -32.27 41.78 23.18
C GLU A 122 -32.69 40.40 22.62
N GLU A 123 -33.98 40.10 22.82
CA GLU A 123 -34.79 38.95 22.37
C GLU A 123 -34.41 37.52 22.81
N LEU A 124 -35.39 36.81 23.40
CA LEU A 124 -35.31 35.39 23.74
C LEU A 124 -35.30 34.53 22.44
N PRO A 125 -34.46 33.48 22.35
CA PRO A 125 -34.50 32.57 21.20
C PRO A 125 -35.83 31.83 21.08
N PRO A 126 -36.27 31.48 19.85
CA PRO A 126 -37.43 30.60 19.66
C PRO A 126 -37.17 29.20 20.23
N ASP A 127 -38.25 28.52 20.64
CA ASP A 127 -38.16 27.26 21.38
C ASP A 127 -37.89 26.07 20.43
N PHE A 128 -36.61 25.77 20.21
CA PHE A 128 -36.18 24.68 19.33
C PHE A 128 -36.35 23.30 20.01
N PRO A 129 -37.03 22.30 19.38
CA PRO A 129 -37.14 20.95 19.94
C PRO A 129 -35.77 20.28 20.22
N ALA A 130 -34.78 20.52 19.36
CA ALA A 130 -33.40 20.07 19.58
C ALA A 130 -32.77 20.70 20.85
N LEU A 131 -33.08 21.96 21.16
CA LEU A 131 -32.57 22.63 22.36
C LEU A 131 -33.19 22.04 23.64
N ALA A 132 -34.47 21.67 23.60
CA ALA A 132 -35.12 20.97 24.71
C ALA A 132 -34.46 19.61 24.98
N ALA A 133 -34.25 18.81 23.92
CA ALA A 133 -33.54 17.53 24.02
C ALA A 133 -32.08 17.68 24.49
N PHE A 134 -31.38 18.72 24.03
CA PHE A 134 -30.03 19.05 24.51
C PHE A 134 -30.01 19.37 26.00
N ARG A 135 -30.92 20.24 26.47
CA ARG A 135 -31.04 20.62 27.90
C ARG A 135 -31.27 19.42 28.79
N GLU A 136 -32.17 18.52 28.40
CA GLU A 136 -32.44 17.27 29.11
C GLU A 136 -31.17 16.39 29.17
N LEU A 137 -30.54 16.12 28.02
CA LEU A 137 -29.36 15.25 27.96
C LEU A 137 -28.17 15.82 28.73
N TYR A 138 -27.91 17.12 28.64
CA TYR A 138 -26.77 17.80 29.26
C TYR A 138 -26.80 17.81 30.79
N VAL A 139 -27.98 18.01 31.39
CA VAL A 139 -28.18 18.02 32.85
C VAL A 139 -28.33 16.59 33.40
N SER A 140 -28.76 15.64 32.57
CA SER A 140 -28.97 14.25 33.01
C SER A 140 -27.66 13.52 33.40
N PRO A 141 -27.76 12.42 34.18
CA PRO A 141 -26.65 11.48 34.38
C PRO A 141 -26.13 10.86 33.07
N ARG A 142 -26.95 10.82 32.00
CA ARG A 142 -26.60 10.30 30.68
C ARG A 142 -25.68 11.23 29.89
N ARG A 143 -25.31 12.41 30.40
CA ARG A 143 -24.31 13.29 29.75
C ARG A 143 -22.95 12.63 29.51
N ARG A 144 -22.61 11.54 30.22
CA ARG A 144 -21.40 10.72 30.03
C ARG A 144 -21.60 9.51 29.10
N ASP A 145 -22.81 9.27 28.61
CA ASP A 145 -23.10 8.21 27.64
C ASP A 145 -22.86 8.74 26.22
N ARG A 146 -21.86 8.18 25.53
CA ARG A 146 -21.53 8.58 24.16
C ARG A 146 -22.62 8.17 23.16
N ALA A 147 -23.28 7.02 23.35
CA ALA A 147 -24.31 6.56 22.43
C ALA A 147 -25.55 7.45 22.46
N ALA A 148 -25.86 8.05 23.61
CA ALA A 148 -26.92 9.05 23.74
C ALA A 148 -26.62 10.33 22.94
N TRP A 149 -25.38 10.82 23.00
CA TRP A 149 -24.95 11.98 22.19
C TRP A 149 -24.92 11.66 20.69
N ASP A 150 -24.39 10.51 20.29
CA ASP A 150 -24.37 10.07 18.89
C ASP A 150 -25.79 9.93 18.31
N LYS A 151 -26.74 9.44 19.10
CA LYS A 151 -28.16 9.39 18.72
C LYS A 151 -28.79 10.79 18.63
N TYR A 152 -28.40 11.72 19.51
CA TYR A 152 -28.86 13.11 19.45
C TYR A 152 -28.35 13.82 18.20
N VAL A 153 -27.06 13.73 17.85
CA VAL A 153 -26.52 14.43 16.67
C VAL A 153 -26.90 13.77 15.33
N SER A 154 -27.36 12.52 15.34
CA SER A 154 -27.99 11.86 14.18
C SER A 154 -29.52 11.98 14.15
N SER A 155 -30.12 12.83 14.99
CA SER A 155 -31.57 13.05 14.99
C SER A 155 -32.00 14.08 13.92
N PRO A 156 -33.14 13.87 13.23
CA PRO A 156 -33.70 14.84 12.28
C PRO A 156 -33.89 16.24 12.89
N GLU A 157 -34.27 16.29 14.17
CA GLU A 157 -34.50 17.53 14.91
C GLU A 157 -33.20 18.35 15.04
N PHE A 158 -32.09 17.71 15.40
CA PHE A 158 -30.79 18.37 15.47
C PHE A 158 -30.24 18.76 14.10
N LEU A 159 -30.31 17.85 13.12
CA LEU A 159 -29.79 18.09 11.77
C LEU A 159 -30.50 19.28 11.09
N SER A 160 -31.79 19.50 11.38
CA SER A 160 -32.54 20.67 10.88
C SER A 160 -32.05 22.03 11.38
N VAL A 161 -31.29 22.07 12.49
CA VAL A 161 -30.79 23.31 13.12
C VAL A 161 -29.27 23.36 13.30
N VAL A 162 -28.54 22.36 12.78
CA VAL A 162 -27.10 22.17 13.05
C VAL A 162 -26.22 23.39 12.72
N LYS A 163 -26.55 24.15 11.66
CA LYS A 163 -25.86 25.40 11.29
C LYS A 163 -26.63 26.68 11.65
N ASN A 164 -27.70 26.59 12.46
CA ASN A 164 -28.55 27.75 12.79
C ASN A 164 -27.92 28.60 13.92
N GLU A 165 -27.53 29.83 13.60
CA GLU A 165 -26.86 30.73 14.54
C GLU A 165 -27.66 30.98 15.84
N ALA A 166 -28.98 31.20 15.74
CA ALA A 166 -29.83 31.46 16.91
C ALA A 166 -29.93 30.22 17.83
N PHE A 167 -29.94 29.02 17.26
CA PHE A 167 -29.85 27.77 18.02
C PHE A 167 -28.48 27.63 18.71
N LEU A 168 -27.38 27.81 17.99
CA LEU A 168 -26.02 27.69 18.55
C LEU A 168 -25.76 28.71 19.67
N ARG A 169 -26.27 29.94 19.52
CA ARG A 169 -26.23 30.97 20.55
C ARG A 169 -27.01 30.57 21.81
N ALA A 170 -28.19 29.97 21.65
CA ALA A 170 -29.00 29.47 22.75
C ALA A 170 -28.36 28.28 23.48
N VAL A 171 -27.70 27.37 22.73
CA VAL A 171 -26.90 26.27 23.30
C VAL A 171 -25.73 26.83 24.10
N ARG A 172 -24.99 27.82 23.57
CA ARG A 172 -23.87 28.47 24.27
C ARG A 172 -24.32 29.13 25.58
N ALA A 173 -25.36 29.96 25.54
CA ALA A 173 -25.87 30.65 26.72
C ALA A 173 -26.26 29.68 27.84
N PHE A 174 -26.90 28.56 27.50
CA PHE A 174 -27.26 27.51 28.45
C PHE A 174 -26.03 26.78 29.02
N VAL A 175 -25.01 26.49 28.20
CA VAL A 175 -23.76 25.87 28.67
C VAL A 175 -22.97 26.81 29.58
N GLU A 176 -22.94 28.12 29.28
CA GLU A 176 -22.33 29.15 30.14
C GLU A 176 -23.08 29.29 31.48
N GLU A 177 -24.41 29.32 31.46
CA GLU A 177 -25.26 29.34 32.68
C GLU A 177 -25.03 28.11 33.57
N GLN A 178 -24.90 26.92 32.97
CA GLN A 178 -24.75 25.66 33.70
C GLN A 178 -23.29 25.29 34.00
N ALA A 179 -22.30 26.09 33.59
CA ALA A 179 -20.88 25.73 33.66
C ALA A 179 -20.37 25.43 35.08
N GLU A 180 -20.88 26.12 36.11
CA GLU A 180 -20.49 25.90 37.50
C GLU A 180 -20.98 24.54 38.05
N ALA A 181 -22.21 24.14 37.70
CA ALA A 181 -22.82 22.89 38.19
C ALA A 181 -22.48 21.68 37.30
N PHE A 182 -22.40 21.91 35.99
CA PHE A 182 -22.26 20.89 34.96
C PHE A 182 -21.25 21.33 33.89
N PRO A 183 -19.94 21.40 34.20
CA PRO A 183 -18.93 21.75 33.20
C PRO A 183 -18.95 20.77 32.02
N PRO A 184 -18.64 21.22 30.78
CA PRO A 184 -18.55 20.36 29.60
C PRO A 184 -17.57 19.21 29.81
N ASN A 185 -18.03 17.97 29.59
CA ASN A 185 -17.22 16.77 29.70
C ASN A 185 -16.51 16.43 28.38
N ARG A 186 -15.67 15.39 28.40
CA ARG A 186 -14.94 14.94 27.21
C ARG A 186 -15.88 14.47 26.10
N GLU A 187 -16.99 13.84 26.48
CA GLU A 187 -17.93 13.22 25.53
C GLU A 187 -18.59 14.27 24.63
N ILE A 188 -19.13 15.37 25.20
CA ILE A 188 -19.68 16.46 24.40
C ILE A 188 -18.60 17.19 23.58
N GLN A 189 -17.41 17.40 24.15
CA GLN A 189 -16.29 18.04 23.43
C GLN A 189 -15.87 17.25 22.19
N THR A 190 -15.76 15.92 22.29
CA THR A 190 -15.47 15.06 21.14
C THR A 190 -16.60 15.13 20.10
N VAL A 191 -17.87 15.13 20.51
CA VAL A 191 -19.01 15.19 19.60
C VAL A 191 -19.09 16.54 18.86
N LEU A 192 -18.85 17.66 19.54
CA LEU A 192 -18.77 18.98 18.90
C LEU A 192 -17.59 19.05 17.91
N ALA A 193 -16.42 18.51 18.25
CA ALA A 193 -15.27 18.45 17.34
C ALA A 193 -15.53 17.57 16.10
N ILE A 194 -16.32 16.50 16.24
CA ILE A 194 -16.78 15.65 15.13
C ILE A 194 -17.74 16.42 14.22
N VAL A 195 -18.84 16.95 14.77
CA VAL A 195 -19.88 17.62 13.98
C VAL A 195 -19.34 18.87 13.30
N TYR A 196 -18.67 19.75 14.05
CA TYR A 196 -18.22 21.06 13.56
C TYR A 196 -16.77 21.06 13.02
N ARG A 197 -16.16 19.88 12.90
CA ARG A 197 -14.87 19.65 12.21
C ARG A 197 -13.75 20.62 12.62
N TYR A 198 -13.58 20.84 13.93
CA TYR A 198 -12.53 21.67 14.50
C TYR A 198 -11.48 20.85 15.28
N ARG A 199 -10.25 21.36 15.35
CA ARG A 199 -9.13 20.81 16.12
C ARG A 199 -8.56 21.88 17.04
N ALA A 200 -8.44 21.58 18.33
CA ALA A 200 -7.71 22.43 19.27
C ALA A 200 -6.19 22.25 19.11
N VAL A 201 -5.46 23.35 18.92
CA VAL A 201 -4.00 23.43 18.88
C VAL A 201 -3.52 24.19 20.13
N PRO A 202 -2.93 23.49 21.12
CA PRO A 202 -2.37 24.12 22.30
C PRO A 202 -0.97 24.68 22.00
N TYR A 203 -0.81 26.00 22.17
CA TYR A 203 0.47 26.68 22.30
C TYR A 203 0.80 26.90 23.78
N GLU A 204 2.02 27.35 24.10
CA GLU A 204 2.46 27.53 25.49
C GLU A 204 1.57 28.53 26.27
N ASP A 205 1.13 29.62 25.62
CA ASP A 205 0.34 30.68 26.25
C ASP A 205 -1.15 30.69 25.87
N ARG A 206 -1.58 29.93 24.85
CA ARG A 206 -2.96 30.00 24.33
C ARG A 206 -3.42 28.74 23.59
N VAL A 207 -4.73 28.59 23.42
CA VAL A 207 -5.34 27.53 22.60
C VAL A 207 -5.97 28.17 21.38
N GLU A 208 -5.50 27.77 20.19
CA GLU A 208 -6.12 28.12 18.91
C GLU A 208 -6.98 26.96 18.41
N PHE A 209 -7.90 27.25 17.49
CA PHE A 209 -8.78 26.26 16.89
C PHE A 209 -8.62 26.30 15.37
N GLU A 210 -8.06 25.23 14.82
CA GLU A 210 -8.00 25.00 13.38
C GLU A 210 -9.34 24.42 12.91
N LEU A 211 -9.93 24.99 11.87
CA LEU A 211 -11.10 24.44 11.20
C LEU A 211 -10.67 23.61 10.00
N ALA A 212 -11.32 22.46 9.77
CA ALA A 212 -11.14 21.72 8.54
C ALA A 212 -11.63 22.52 7.32
N SER A 213 -11.12 22.20 6.12
CA SER A 213 -11.54 22.86 4.89
C SER A 213 -13.06 22.78 4.70
N GLY A 214 -13.67 23.92 4.36
CA GLY A 214 -15.13 24.05 4.20
C GLY A 214 -15.96 24.00 5.48
N ALA A 215 -15.36 23.93 6.68
CA ALA A 215 -16.10 23.86 7.95
C ALA A 215 -16.56 25.22 8.50
N GLY A 216 -16.08 26.35 7.96
CA GLY A 216 -16.44 27.69 8.43
C GLY A 216 -17.84 28.14 8.00
N PHE A 217 -18.64 28.63 8.95
CA PHE A 217 -19.95 29.25 8.72
C PHE A 217 -20.27 30.25 9.86
N GLN A 218 -21.20 31.17 9.63
CA GLN A 218 -21.66 32.14 10.63
C GLN A 218 -22.38 31.43 11.79
N GLY A 219 -21.92 31.62 13.03
CA GLY A 219 -22.41 30.92 14.22
C GLY A 219 -21.45 29.89 14.80
N ILE A 220 -20.38 29.50 14.09
CA ILE A 220 -19.39 28.53 14.59
C ILE A 220 -18.61 29.06 15.80
N GLU A 221 -18.46 30.37 15.93
CA GLU A 221 -17.88 31.06 17.08
C GLU A 221 -18.61 30.75 18.40
N HIS A 222 -19.91 30.45 18.36
CA HIS A 222 -20.64 29.99 19.54
C HIS A 222 -20.21 28.57 19.97
N VAL A 223 -19.90 27.68 19.01
CA VAL A 223 -19.36 26.33 19.28
C VAL A 223 -17.94 26.41 19.82
N LEU A 224 -17.08 27.23 19.21
CA LEU A 224 -15.69 27.41 19.67
C LEU A 224 -15.61 28.05 21.07
N ALA A 225 -16.57 28.90 21.44
CA ALA A 225 -16.70 29.39 22.82
C ALA A 225 -17.02 28.25 23.81
N ILE A 226 -17.96 27.36 23.48
CA ILE A 226 -18.23 26.15 24.28
C ILE A 226 -16.99 25.24 24.37
N ALA A 227 -16.20 25.14 23.29
CA ALA A 227 -14.99 24.34 23.27
C ALA A 227 -13.93 24.81 24.28
N LYS A 228 -13.81 26.12 24.51
CA LYS A 228 -12.90 26.72 25.50
C LYS A 228 -13.26 26.39 26.96
N LEU A 229 -14.51 26.04 27.24
CA LEU A 229 -15.00 25.76 28.60
C LEU A 229 -14.77 24.32 29.07
N GLY A 230 -14.27 23.43 28.19
CA GLY A 230 -14.13 21.99 28.48
C GLY A 230 -12.72 21.43 28.24
N PRO A 231 -12.52 20.13 28.51
CA PRO A 231 -11.26 19.46 28.23
C PRO A 231 -11.04 19.32 26.71
N LEU A 232 -9.92 19.84 26.22
CA LEU A 232 -9.58 19.82 24.79
C LEU A 232 -9.52 18.39 24.22
N SER A 233 -10.20 18.17 23.10
CA SER A 233 -10.25 16.89 22.39
C SER A 233 -8.90 16.57 21.71
N ARG A 234 -8.10 15.70 22.34
CA ARG A 234 -6.77 15.27 21.85
C ARG A 234 -6.86 14.22 20.72
N GLY A 235 -7.30 14.66 19.54
CA GLY A 235 -7.32 13.87 18.30
C GLY A 235 -8.43 12.81 18.28
N LEU A 236 -9.19 12.79 17.18
CA LEU A 236 -10.16 11.75 16.89
C LEU A 236 -9.43 10.45 16.47
N ARG A 237 -10.09 9.29 16.66
CA ARG A 237 -9.56 7.96 16.28
C ARG A 237 -10.67 6.96 15.92
N GLY A 238 -10.55 6.27 14.80
CA GLY A 238 -11.37 5.12 14.43
C GLY A 238 -12.82 5.51 14.11
N ASN A 239 -13.78 5.09 14.94
CA ASN A 239 -15.20 5.42 14.75
C ASN A 239 -15.48 6.93 14.80
N ASP A 240 -14.69 7.69 15.56
CA ASP A 240 -14.81 9.15 15.62
C ASP A 240 -14.39 9.82 14.30
N ASP A 241 -13.31 9.33 13.66
CA ASP A 241 -12.84 9.82 12.35
C ASP A 241 -13.87 9.51 11.24
N ALA A 242 -14.39 8.27 11.24
CA ALA A 242 -15.36 7.82 10.24
C ALA A 242 -16.73 8.51 10.38
N LEU A 243 -17.08 8.96 11.60
CA LEU A 243 -18.28 9.78 11.83
C LEU A 243 -18.04 11.24 11.42
N GLN A 244 -16.86 11.80 11.67
CA GLN A 244 -16.48 13.14 11.20
C GLN A 244 -16.51 13.22 9.66
N ALA A 245 -15.99 12.20 8.98
CA ALA A 245 -16.08 12.07 7.52
C ALA A 245 -17.52 11.92 7.01
N GLY A 246 -18.43 11.34 7.82
CA GLY A 246 -19.86 11.30 7.52
C GLY A 246 -20.54 12.67 7.60
N PHE A 247 -20.18 13.50 8.59
CA PHE A 247 -20.66 14.88 8.67
C PHE A 247 -20.08 15.77 7.56
N GLU A 248 -18.86 15.51 7.13
CA GLU A 248 -18.25 16.14 5.95
C GLU A 248 -19.02 15.84 4.66
N ASP A 249 -19.27 14.56 4.37
CA ASP A 249 -20.10 14.14 3.22
C ASP A 249 -21.49 14.81 3.29
N TYR A 250 -22.15 14.79 4.45
CA TYR A 250 -23.47 15.39 4.65
C TYR A 250 -23.48 16.89 4.37
N PHE A 251 -22.52 17.66 4.91
CA PHE A 251 -22.46 19.10 4.68
C PHE A 251 -22.09 19.48 3.25
N TYR A 252 -21.31 18.64 2.56
CA TYR A 252 -21.02 18.83 1.14
C TYR A 252 -22.28 18.60 0.29
N LEU A 253 -23.01 17.51 0.54
CA LEU A 253 -24.28 17.20 -0.14
C LEU A 253 -25.35 18.29 0.12
N ASP A 254 -25.49 18.76 1.36
CA ASP A 254 -26.33 19.91 1.74
C ASP A 254 -25.90 21.19 0.98
N GLY A 255 -24.60 21.43 0.85
CA GLY A 255 -24.06 22.52 0.02
C GLY A 255 -24.40 22.40 -1.47
N LEU A 256 -24.45 21.18 -2.03
CA LEU A 256 -24.90 20.94 -3.40
C LEU A 256 -26.41 21.18 -3.56
N ALA A 257 -27.24 20.69 -2.63
CA ALA A 257 -28.69 20.86 -2.67
C ALA A 257 -29.12 22.34 -2.61
N ASN A 258 -28.34 23.19 -1.95
CA ASN A 258 -28.57 24.63 -1.86
C ASN A 258 -28.10 25.42 -3.10
N LYS A 259 -27.52 24.78 -4.13
CA LYS A 259 -27.24 25.44 -5.43
C LYS A 259 -28.55 25.71 -6.19
N ARG A 260 -28.61 26.83 -6.93
CA ARG A 260 -29.83 27.27 -7.65
C ARG A 260 -30.32 26.31 -8.75
N ALA A 261 -29.47 25.39 -9.20
CA ALA A 261 -29.83 24.31 -10.11
C ALA A 261 -28.98 23.08 -9.75
N TRP A 262 -29.62 21.91 -9.72
CA TRP A 262 -28.93 20.62 -9.60
C TRP A 262 -28.63 20.11 -11.01
N ASP A 263 -27.35 20.03 -11.35
CA ASP A 263 -26.85 19.68 -12.68
C ASP A 263 -26.11 18.32 -12.69
N GLU A 264 -25.54 17.96 -13.83
CA GLU A 264 -24.81 16.70 -13.98
C GLU A 264 -23.53 16.64 -13.12
N SER A 265 -22.87 17.79 -12.91
CA SER A 265 -21.72 17.88 -12.00
C SER A 265 -22.13 17.59 -10.56
N CYS A 266 -23.32 18.04 -10.14
CA CYS A 266 -23.89 17.70 -8.84
C CYS A 266 -24.26 16.21 -8.73
N ASN A 267 -24.83 15.59 -9.78
CA ASN A 267 -25.06 14.13 -9.82
C ASN A 267 -23.74 13.35 -9.66
N GLN A 268 -22.70 13.71 -10.42
CA GLN A 268 -21.39 13.03 -10.37
C GLN A 268 -20.71 13.19 -9.00
N SER A 269 -20.66 14.42 -8.46
CA SER A 269 -20.14 14.67 -7.10
C SER A 269 -20.89 13.88 -6.02
N MET A 270 -22.22 13.72 -6.18
CA MET A 270 -23.02 12.90 -5.27
C MET A 270 -22.73 11.41 -5.45
N LYS A 271 -22.55 10.92 -6.69
CA LYS A 271 -22.21 9.52 -7.01
C LYS A 271 -20.93 9.08 -6.29
N GLU A 272 -19.88 9.90 -6.36
CA GLU A 272 -18.59 9.68 -5.68
C GLU A 272 -18.71 9.59 -4.16
N ILE A 273 -19.59 10.39 -3.56
CA ILE A 273 -19.87 10.33 -2.11
C ILE A 273 -20.67 9.06 -1.78
N VAL A 274 -21.73 8.76 -2.52
CA VAL A 274 -22.59 7.60 -2.28
C VAL A 274 -21.83 6.27 -2.45
N GLN A 275 -20.84 6.20 -3.34
CA GLN A 275 -19.95 5.03 -3.47
C GLN A 275 -19.22 4.67 -2.16
N ARG A 276 -18.89 5.65 -1.31
CA ARG A 276 -18.28 5.43 0.02
C ARG A 276 -19.22 4.75 1.01
N TYR A 277 -20.52 4.71 0.70
CA TYR A 277 -21.58 4.01 1.45
C TYR A 277 -21.92 2.64 0.84
N THR A 278 -21.07 2.08 -0.02
CA THR A 278 -21.20 0.68 -0.47
C THR A 278 -20.99 -0.29 0.69
N ILE A 279 -21.64 -1.47 0.65
CA ILE A 279 -21.77 -2.36 1.83
C ILE A 279 -20.43 -2.87 2.38
N SER A 280 -19.41 -2.97 1.53
CA SER A 280 -18.03 -3.35 1.86
C SER A 280 -17.32 -2.33 2.76
N TYR A 281 -17.71 -1.06 2.66
CA TYR A 281 -17.08 0.07 3.35
C TYR A 281 -17.77 0.44 4.68
N ILE A 282 -18.96 -0.10 4.93
CA ILE A 282 -19.74 0.20 6.14
C ILE A 282 -19.39 -0.79 7.27
N LYS A 283 -18.83 -0.25 8.36
CA LYS A 283 -18.33 -1.04 9.50
C LYS A 283 -18.86 -0.51 10.84
N GLU A 284 -19.10 -1.42 11.79
CA GLU A 284 -19.41 -1.09 13.19
C GLU A 284 -18.18 -0.60 13.97
N ARG A 285 -16.98 -1.04 13.55
CA ARG A 285 -15.70 -0.71 14.16
C ARG A 285 -14.69 -0.35 13.06
N CYS A 286 -14.57 0.95 12.78
CA CYS A 286 -13.65 1.51 11.82
C CYS A 286 -12.22 1.50 12.38
N SER A 287 -11.25 1.12 11.54
CA SER A 287 -9.91 0.69 11.95
C SER A 287 -8.79 1.74 11.75
N LYS A 288 -9.16 2.90 11.18
CA LYS A 288 -8.41 4.18 10.94
C LYS A 288 -8.43 4.67 9.48
N ARG A 289 -9.01 3.93 8.52
CA ARG A 289 -9.09 4.36 7.11
C ARG A 289 -10.34 5.24 6.86
N SER A 290 -10.38 6.47 7.38
CA SER A 290 -11.53 7.39 7.21
C SER A 290 -11.77 7.84 5.76
N GLU A 291 -10.76 7.73 4.89
CA GLU A 291 -10.87 7.99 3.45
C GLU A 291 -11.83 7.02 2.74
N THR A 292 -11.99 5.79 3.27
CA THR A 292 -12.79 4.73 2.64
C THR A 292 -13.88 4.15 3.54
N GLU A 293 -13.68 4.05 4.86
CA GLU A 293 -14.65 3.45 5.78
C GLU A 293 -15.74 4.45 6.22
N ARG A 294 -16.97 3.95 6.41
CA ARG A 294 -18.09 4.70 6.99
C ARG A 294 -18.73 3.96 8.17
N ASN A 295 -19.23 4.72 9.14
CA ASN A 295 -19.95 4.23 10.31
C ASN A 295 -21.43 4.04 9.97
N LEU A 296 -22.12 3.09 10.62
CA LEU A 296 -23.58 2.94 10.57
C LEU A 296 -24.34 4.24 10.87
N LEU A 297 -23.82 5.09 11.75
CA LEU A 297 -24.43 6.39 12.06
C LEU A 297 -24.39 7.36 10.86
N SER A 298 -23.39 7.25 9.98
CA SER A 298 -23.27 8.08 8.78
C SER A 298 -24.39 7.79 7.78
N LEU A 299 -24.94 6.56 7.74
CA LEU A 299 -26.13 6.24 6.93
C LEU A 299 -27.35 7.08 7.32
N ARG A 300 -27.53 7.40 8.61
CA ARG A 300 -28.66 8.23 9.06
C ARG A 300 -28.56 9.67 8.57
N LEU A 301 -27.34 10.19 8.43
CA LEU A 301 -27.10 11.50 7.84
C LEU A 301 -27.51 11.50 6.35
N LEU A 302 -27.20 10.41 5.63
CA LEU A 302 -27.59 10.20 4.24
C LEU A 302 -29.11 10.03 4.09
N GLU A 303 -29.76 9.23 4.95
CA GLU A 303 -31.23 9.08 5.03
C GLU A 303 -31.91 10.42 5.28
N TYR A 304 -31.39 11.23 6.20
CA TYR A 304 -31.93 12.57 6.46
C TYR A 304 -31.77 13.48 5.23
N PHE A 305 -30.59 13.50 4.60
CA PHE A 305 -30.34 14.30 3.40
C PHE A 305 -31.36 14.04 2.28
N PHE A 306 -31.58 12.77 1.90
CA PHE A 306 -32.52 12.40 0.84
C PHE A 306 -34.00 12.55 1.20
N SER A 307 -34.35 12.60 2.49
CA SER A 307 -35.72 12.82 2.97
C SER A 307 -36.08 14.28 3.23
N ALA A 308 -35.09 15.13 3.54
CA ALA A 308 -35.29 16.54 3.82
C ALA A 308 -35.20 17.43 2.56
N ASN A 309 -34.38 17.05 1.58
CA ASN A 309 -34.17 17.83 0.35
C ASN A 309 -35.06 17.36 -0.80
N SER A 310 -35.60 18.32 -1.56
CA SER A 310 -36.37 18.04 -2.78
C SER A 310 -35.43 17.96 -3.99
N LEU A 311 -34.90 16.77 -4.24
CA LEU A 311 -33.91 16.51 -5.30
C LEU A 311 -34.58 16.12 -6.65
N PRO A 312 -33.90 16.27 -7.80
CA PRO A 312 -34.42 15.76 -9.07
C PRO A 312 -34.39 14.23 -9.14
N ALA A 313 -35.22 13.65 -10.02
CA ALA A 313 -35.30 12.19 -10.21
C ALA A 313 -33.93 11.53 -10.50
N SER A 314 -33.04 12.22 -11.24
CA SER A 314 -31.68 11.73 -11.51
C SER A 314 -30.88 11.46 -10.24
N ALA A 315 -31.07 12.24 -9.17
CA ALA A 315 -30.36 12.04 -7.91
C ALA A 315 -30.83 10.75 -7.20
N TYR A 316 -32.13 10.47 -7.23
CA TYR A 316 -32.68 9.22 -6.70
C TYR A 316 -32.30 8.01 -7.58
N GLU A 317 -32.19 8.18 -8.90
CA GLU A 317 -31.67 7.15 -9.82
C GLU A 317 -30.19 6.83 -9.54
N THR A 318 -29.33 7.85 -9.42
CA THR A 318 -27.92 7.67 -9.06
C THR A 318 -27.79 6.97 -7.70
N LEU A 319 -28.58 7.34 -6.68
CA LEU A 319 -28.60 6.65 -5.39
C LEU A 319 -29.01 5.17 -5.53
N TRP A 320 -30.07 4.90 -6.28
CA TRP A 320 -30.63 3.57 -6.48
C TRP A 320 -29.66 2.62 -7.17
N ASN A 321 -29.04 3.09 -8.25
CA ASN A 321 -28.04 2.35 -9.04
C ASN A 321 -26.75 2.15 -8.24
N THR A 322 -26.23 3.18 -7.57
CA THR A 322 -24.94 3.10 -6.84
C THR A 322 -25.00 2.16 -5.63
N LEU A 323 -26.09 2.15 -4.86
CA LEU A 323 -26.25 1.26 -3.70
C LEU A 323 -26.99 -0.06 -4.01
N LEU A 324 -27.32 -0.31 -5.28
CA LEU A 324 -28.05 -1.50 -5.75
C LEU A 324 -29.36 -1.75 -4.97
N LEU A 325 -30.11 -0.68 -4.67
CA LEU A 325 -31.29 -0.69 -3.77
C LEU A 325 -32.43 -1.62 -4.24
N GLU A 326 -32.45 -1.96 -5.52
CA GLU A 326 -33.28 -3.01 -6.11
C GLU A 326 -33.11 -4.36 -5.39
N SER A 327 -31.87 -4.75 -5.15
CA SER A 327 -31.49 -6.02 -4.51
C SER A 327 -31.56 -5.99 -2.98
N ALA A 328 -31.70 -4.82 -2.37
CA ALA A 328 -31.70 -4.61 -0.91
C ALA A 328 -33.03 -4.99 -0.23
N THR A 329 -33.60 -6.14 -0.61
CA THR A 329 -34.92 -6.62 -0.15
C THR A 329 -34.83 -7.57 1.04
N MET A 330 -33.70 -8.25 1.25
CA MET A 330 -33.51 -9.26 2.32
C MET A 330 -32.14 -9.14 3.00
N GLY A 331 -32.04 -9.62 4.24
CA GLY A 331 -30.77 -9.80 4.95
C GLY A 331 -30.05 -8.49 5.33
N ARG A 332 -28.70 -8.51 5.36
CA ARG A 332 -27.91 -7.35 5.81
C ARG A 332 -28.11 -6.10 4.96
N ALA A 333 -28.34 -6.25 3.65
CA ALA A 333 -28.64 -5.11 2.77
C ALA A 333 -29.98 -4.44 3.11
N GLN A 334 -31.01 -5.22 3.46
CA GLN A 334 -32.30 -4.68 3.92
C GLN A 334 -32.15 -3.91 5.25
N ILE A 335 -31.34 -4.41 6.18
CA ILE A 335 -31.09 -3.77 7.48
C ILE A 335 -30.38 -2.42 7.31
N LEU A 336 -29.47 -2.30 6.34
CA LEU A 336 -28.67 -1.10 6.11
C LEU A 336 -29.33 -0.08 5.18
N TYR A 337 -30.02 -0.53 4.14
CA TYR A 337 -30.55 0.35 3.08
C TYR A 337 -32.07 0.34 2.94
N GLY A 338 -32.79 -0.44 3.76
CA GLY A 338 -34.25 -0.53 3.68
C GLY A 338 -34.94 0.85 3.73
N ARG A 339 -34.44 1.77 4.56
CA ARG A 339 -34.97 3.13 4.68
C ARG A 339 -34.62 4.02 3.49
N LEU A 340 -33.39 3.97 2.97
CA LEU A 340 -33.01 4.65 1.73
C LEU A 340 -33.83 4.15 0.53
N ARG A 341 -34.12 2.84 0.48
CA ARG A 341 -34.98 2.22 -0.53
C ARG A 341 -36.43 2.72 -0.42
N GLU A 342 -36.99 2.85 0.78
CA GLU A 342 -38.31 3.46 1.01
C GLU A 342 -38.36 4.92 0.55
N ILE A 343 -37.29 5.68 0.76
CA ILE A 343 -37.19 7.10 0.35
C ILE A 343 -37.07 7.23 -1.18
N ALA A 344 -36.25 6.41 -1.84
CA ALA A 344 -36.00 6.52 -3.27
C ALA A 344 -37.13 5.95 -4.15
N LEU A 345 -37.78 4.86 -3.73
CA LEU A 345 -38.76 4.12 -4.55
C LEU A 345 -39.92 4.96 -5.14
N PRO A 346 -40.52 5.95 -4.43
CA PRO A 346 -41.56 6.80 -5.00
C PRO A 346 -41.10 7.69 -6.16
N HIS A 347 -39.80 8.01 -6.24
CA HIS A 347 -39.24 8.93 -7.23
C HIS A 347 -38.79 8.22 -8.54
N LEU A 348 -38.99 6.91 -8.65
CA LEU A 348 -38.48 6.06 -9.74
C LEU A 348 -39.58 5.43 -10.62
N GLN A 349 -40.86 5.76 -10.41
CA GLN A 349 -41.99 5.02 -11.00
C GLN A 349 -42.29 5.30 -12.49
N GLU A 350 -41.44 6.04 -13.22
CA GLU A 350 -41.64 6.40 -14.64
C GLU A 350 -40.65 5.73 -15.61
N MET A 351 -40.18 4.50 -15.33
CA MET A 351 -39.28 3.77 -16.25
C MET A 351 -39.77 2.36 -16.58
N GLU A 352 -40.08 2.11 -17.85
CA GLU A 352 -40.06 0.77 -18.42
C GLU A 352 -38.59 0.33 -18.56
N GLN A 353 -38.17 -0.64 -17.75
CA GLN A 353 -36.85 -1.27 -17.92
C GLN A 353 -36.91 -2.27 -19.08
N GLU A 354 -36.42 -1.88 -20.26
CA GLU A 354 -36.01 -2.86 -21.28
C GLU A 354 -34.84 -3.70 -20.74
N ASP A 355 -34.94 -5.02 -20.87
CA ASP A 355 -33.87 -5.95 -20.46
C ASP A 355 -32.81 -6.05 -21.58
N PHE A 356 -31.55 -5.81 -21.22
CA PHE A 356 -30.39 -5.85 -22.11
C PHE A 356 -29.37 -6.93 -21.72
N SER A 357 -29.78 -7.96 -20.97
CA SER A 357 -28.92 -9.10 -20.56
C SER A 357 -28.17 -9.76 -21.71
N ASP A 358 -28.80 -9.83 -22.88
CA ASP A 358 -28.27 -10.50 -24.08
C ASP A 358 -27.23 -9.66 -24.83
N VAL A 359 -27.21 -8.34 -24.59
CA VAL A 359 -26.17 -7.43 -25.07
C VAL A 359 -24.94 -7.58 -24.16
N GLN A 360 -25.12 -7.50 -22.84
CA GLN A 360 -24.04 -7.68 -21.86
C GLN A 360 -23.37 -9.05 -21.99
N SER A 361 -24.15 -10.12 -22.11
CA SER A 361 -23.64 -11.48 -22.31
C SER A 361 -22.78 -11.62 -23.56
N ALA A 362 -23.05 -10.84 -24.61
CA ALA A 362 -22.27 -10.86 -25.84
C ALA A 362 -21.02 -9.97 -25.78
N VAL A 363 -21.07 -8.82 -25.09
CA VAL A 363 -19.87 -8.01 -24.79
C VAL A 363 -18.91 -8.82 -23.92
N LEU A 364 -19.39 -9.46 -22.86
CA LEU A 364 -18.61 -10.41 -22.04
C LEU A 364 -18.05 -11.59 -22.84
N ALA A 365 -18.78 -12.08 -23.85
CA ALA A 365 -18.30 -13.13 -24.73
C ALA A 365 -17.24 -12.63 -25.73
N PHE A 366 -17.30 -11.37 -26.15
CA PHE A 366 -16.24 -10.72 -26.92
C PHE A 366 -14.99 -10.54 -26.07
N ALA A 367 -15.10 -9.92 -24.88
CA ALA A 367 -14.01 -9.72 -23.92
C ALA A 367 -13.18 -10.98 -23.68
N LYS A 368 -13.86 -12.09 -23.35
CA LYS A 368 -13.25 -13.42 -23.11
C LYS A 368 -12.58 -14.04 -24.34
N ARG A 369 -12.95 -13.62 -25.55
CA ARG A 369 -12.32 -14.06 -26.80
C ARG A 369 -11.13 -13.18 -27.17
N SER A 370 -11.22 -11.86 -26.96
CA SER A 370 -10.09 -10.95 -27.15
C SER A 370 -8.96 -11.20 -26.15
N SER A 371 -9.27 -11.54 -24.89
CA SER A 371 -8.26 -11.88 -23.88
C SER A 371 -7.56 -13.23 -24.11
N ALA A 372 -7.96 -13.99 -25.14
CA ALA A 372 -7.44 -15.32 -25.46
C ALA A 372 -6.75 -15.38 -26.84
N ASP A 373 -6.61 -14.24 -27.54
CA ASP A 373 -5.82 -14.12 -28.77
C ASP A 373 -4.49 -13.41 -28.44
N ASP A 374 -3.36 -14.07 -28.71
CA ASP A 374 -2.00 -13.53 -28.51
C ASP A 374 -1.65 -12.38 -29.50
N GLY A 375 -2.64 -11.60 -29.96
CA GLY A 375 -2.49 -10.55 -30.97
C GLY A 375 -2.17 -11.06 -32.39
N ARG A 376 -2.26 -12.37 -32.65
CA ARG A 376 -1.77 -12.98 -33.91
C ARG A 376 -2.78 -12.92 -35.05
N HIS A 377 -4.04 -12.66 -34.76
CA HIS A 377 -5.11 -12.65 -35.77
C HIS A 377 -6.06 -11.43 -35.65
N PRO A 378 -5.55 -10.19 -35.74
CA PRO A 378 -6.36 -8.98 -35.56
C PRO A 378 -7.58 -8.89 -36.49
N GLU A 379 -7.51 -9.45 -37.71
CA GLU A 379 -8.66 -9.49 -38.63
C GLU A 379 -9.84 -10.33 -38.10
N LYS A 380 -9.58 -11.41 -37.35
CA LYS A 380 -10.64 -12.23 -36.75
C LYS A 380 -11.34 -11.49 -35.61
N LEU A 381 -10.57 -10.74 -34.81
CA LEU A 381 -11.13 -9.87 -33.77
C LEU A 381 -11.91 -8.70 -34.37
N ARG A 382 -11.42 -8.08 -35.46
CA ARG A 382 -12.20 -7.07 -36.21
C ARG A 382 -13.50 -7.65 -36.75
N ALA A 383 -13.50 -8.87 -37.28
CA ALA A 383 -14.75 -9.53 -37.73
C ALA A 383 -15.74 -9.74 -36.57
N LEU A 384 -15.29 -10.25 -35.42
CA LEU A 384 -16.12 -10.43 -34.23
C LEU A 384 -16.65 -9.10 -33.64
N ALA A 385 -15.85 -8.03 -33.70
CA ALA A 385 -16.29 -6.70 -33.28
C ALA A 385 -17.37 -6.17 -34.23
N ASN A 386 -17.20 -6.30 -35.55
CA ASN A 386 -18.23 -5.96 -36.53
C ASN A 386 -19.53 -6.74 -36.31
N GLU A 387 -19.47 -8.05 -36.03
CA GLU A 387 -20.65 -8.85 -35.69
C GLU A 387 -21.36 -8.40 -34.41
N LEU A 388 -20.60 -7.99 -33.38
CA LEU A 388 -21.15 -7.48 -32.12
C LEU A 388 -21.81 -6.11 -32.31
N PHE A 389 -21.11 -5.16 -32.94
CA PHE A 389 -21.59 -3.79 -33.10
C PHE A 389 -22.63 -3.63 -34.21
N ALA A 390 -22.80 -4.59 -35.13
CA ALA A 390 -23.90 -4.61 -36.10
C ALA A 390 -25.28 -4.96 -35.49
N ARG A 391 -25.36 -5.24 -34.19
CA ARG A 391 -26.59 -5.64 -33.50
C ARG A 391 -27.53 -4.45 -33.23
N GLU A 392 -28.77 -4.54 -33.72
CA GLU A 392 -29.81 -3.54 -33.47
C GLU A 392 -30.16 -3.36 -31.98
N ASP A 393 -30.09 -4.43 -31.18
CA ASP A 393 -30.37 -4.38 -29.75
C ASP A 393 -29.20 -3.76 -28.95
N LEU A 394 -27.97 -3.87 -29.42
CA LEU A 394 -26.83 -3.11 -28.88
C LEU A 394 -27.00 -1.61 -29.14
N HIS A 395 -27.38 -1.20 -30.35
CA HIS A 395 -27.67 0.21 -30.63
C HIS A 395 -28.87 0.75 -29.84
N ARG A 396 -29.88 -0.09 -29.54
CA ARG A 396 -30.98 0.29 -28.64
C ARG A 396 -30.49 0.49 -27.21
N ALA A 397 -29.66 -0.41 -26.70
CA ALA A 397 -29.03 -0.31 -25.38
C ALA A 397 -28.17 0.97 -25.26
N LEU A 398 -27.38 1.29 -26.29
CA LEU A 398 -26.56 2.52 -26.34
C LEU A 398 -27.38 3.82 -26.39
N ARG A 399 -28.67 3.79 -26.73
CA ARG A 399 -29.56 4.97 -26.62
C ARG A 399 -30.24 5.09 -25.25
N ASN A 400 -30.08 4.09 -24.37
CA ASN A 400 -30.63 4.12 -23.02
C ASN A 400 -29.60 4.71 -22.02
N ARG A 401 -29.96 5.85 -21.40
CA ARG A 401 -29.05 6.58 -20.48
C ARG A 401 -28.62 5.76 -19.27
N ALA A 402 -29.56 5.04 -18.65
CA ALA A 402 -29.27 4.20 -17.49
C ALA A 402 -28.34 3.04 -17.86
N PHE A 403 -28.46 2.49 -19.08
CA PHE A 403 -27.56 1.46 -19.58
C PHE A 403 -26.14 2.00 -19.82
N CYS A 404 -26.01 3.19 -20.44
CA CYS A 404 -24.72 3.83 -20.66
C CYS A 404 -23.98 4.15 -19.34
N ASP A 405 -24.67 4.72 -18.35
CA ASP A 405 -24.06 5.03 -17.05
C ASP A 405 -23.67 3.77 -16.25
N ARG A 406 -24.53 2.75 -16.23
CA ARG A 406 -24.36 1.55 -15.40
C ARG A 406 -23.41 0.52 -16.01
N TYR A 407 -23.40 0.38 -17.33
CA TYR A 407 -22.68 -0.71 -18.00
C TYR A 407 -21.58 -0.22 -18.94
N VAL A 408 -21.85 0.77 -19.80
CA VAL A 408 -20.81 1.24 -20.76
C VAL A 408 -19.68 1.94 -20.02
N LEU A 409 -19.98 2.97 -19.22
CA LEU A 409 -18.96 3.79 -18.53
C LEU A 409 -18.27 3.09 -17.34
N TYR A 410 -18.69 1.88 -16.97
CA TYR A 410 -18.19 1.15 -15.80
C TYR A 410 -17.75 -0.29 -16.14
N SER A 411 -18.67 -1.14 -16.58
CA SER A 411 -18.40 -2.55 -16.87
C SER A 411 -17.59 -2.73 -18.17
N TRP A 412 -17.94 -2.04 -19.27
CA TRP A 412 -17.27 -2.27 -20.56
C TRP A 412 -15.81 -1.82 -20.54
N PHE A 413 -15.48 -0.68 -19.89
CA PHE A 413 -14.10 -0.20 -19.70
C PHE A 413 -13.28 -1.06 -18.73
N PHE A 414 -13.92 -1.86 -17.87
CA PHE A 414 -13.23 -2.78 -16.95
C PHE A 414 -13.06 -4.18 -17.54
N GLU A 415 -14.01 -4.63 -18.36
CA GLU A 415 -14.04 -5.98 -18.92
C GLU A 415 -13.32 -6.12 -20.26
N ASN A 416 -13.17 -5.04 -21.03
CA ASN A 416 -12.53 -5.05 -22.36
C ASN A 416 -11.19 -4.33 -22.31
N GLU A 417 -10.11 -5.05 -22.63
CA GLU A 417 -8.74 -4.51 -22.65
C GLU A 417 -8.21 -4.29 -24.09
N HIS A 418 -9.03 -4.53 -25.12
CA HIS A 418 -8.56 -4.61 -26.51
C HIS A 418 -8.99 -3.38 -27.36
N PRO A 419 -8.06 -2.69 -28.06
CA PRO A 419 -8.32 -1.40 -28.72
C PRO A 419 -9.42 -1.48 -29.79
N ILE A 420 -9.46 -2.56 -30.57
CA ILE A 420 -10.52 -2.83 -31.57
C ILE A 420 -11.94 -2.59 -31.01
N PHE A 421 -12.22 -2.93 -29.74
CA PHE A 421 -13.53 -2.70 -29.13
C PHE A 421 -13.85 -1.20 -29.02
N PHE A 422 -12.89 -0.42 -28.52
CA PHE A 422 -13.04 1.02 -28.31
C PHE A 422 -13.03 1.81 -29.63
N GLU A 423 -12.32 1.33 -30.66
CA GLU A 423 -12.45 1.87 -32.03
C GLU A 423 -13.91 1.80 -32.53
N HIS A 424 -14.60 0.67 -32.33
CA HIS A 424 -15.99 0.50 -32.77
C HIS A 424 -16.98 1.24 -31.84
N LEU A 425 -16.67 1.36 -30.54
CA LEU A 425 -17.45 2.17 -29.60
C LEU A 425 -17.39 3.66 -29.94
N LEU A 426 -16.22 4.18 -30.34
CA LEU A 426 -16.04 5.55 -30.82
C LEU A 426 -16.80 5.81 -32.12
N ALA A 427 -16.77 4.87 -33.06
CA ALA A 427 -17.58 4.96 -34.28
C ALA A 427 -19.09 5.01 -33.97
N CYS A 428 -19.56 4.26 -32.97
CA CYS A 428 -20.96 4.38 -32.51
C CYS A 428 -21.26 5.77 -31.94
N CYS A 429 -20.29 6.41 -31.28
CA CYS A 429 -20.41 7.79 -30.79
C CYS A 429 -20.45 8.85 -31.90
N GLU A 430 -20.53 8.50 -33.19
CA GLU A 430 -20.98 9.42 -34.24
C GLU A 430 -22.49 9.72 -34.15
N ASP A 431 -23.32 8.82 -33.60
CA ASP A 431 -24.76 9.05 -33.42
C ASP A 431 -25.05 10.05 -32.28
N ASP A 432 -25.63 11.20 -32.63
CA ASP A 432 -26.05 12.24 -31.70
C ASP A 432 -27.16 11.78 -30.72
N GLN A 433 -27.80 10.64 -30.95
CA GLN A 433 -28.83 10.08 -30.05
C GLN A 433 -28.27 9.32 -28.84
N ILE A 434 -26.95 9.15 -28.73
CA ILE A 434 -26.32 8.44 -27.59
C ILE A 434 -26.20 9.39 -26.38
N PRO A 435 -26.83 9.08 -25.23
CA PRO A 435 -26.61 9.82 -23.99
C PRO A 435 -25.20 9.58 -23.43
N LEU A 436 -24.64 10.60 -22.77
CA LEU A 436 -23.26 10.58 -22.21
C LEU A 436 -22.14 10.39 -23.26
N ARG A 437 -22.46 10.55 -24.56
CA ARG A 437 -21.55 10.46 -25.72
C ARG A 437 -20.17 11.07 -25.48
N ASP A 438 -20.10 12.31 -25.00
CA ASP A 438 -18.82 13.01 -24.88
C ASP A 438 -17.93 12.44 -23.76
N GLU A 439 -18.52 11.87 -22.70
CA GLU A 439 -17.76 11.15 -21.67
C GLU A 439 -17.29 9.78 -22.17
N ILE A 440 -18.15 9.04 -22.89
CA ILE A 440 -17.82 7.75 -23.51
C ILE A 440 -16.68 7.96 -24.52
N ARG A 441 -16.78 9.00 -25.37
CA ARG A 441 -15.75 9.41 -26.32
C ARG A 441 -14.43 9.69 -25.61
N ARG A 442 -14.43 10.61 -24.65
CA ARG A 442 -13.21 11.00 -23.91
C ARG A 442 -12.52 9.78 -23.29
N LYS A 443 -13.25 8.91 -22.57
CA LYS A 443 -12.66 7.71 -21.96
C LYS A 443 -12.14 6.70 -22.99
N ALA A 444 -12.81 6.55 -24.14
CA ALA A 444 -12.36 5.65 -25.20
C ALA A 444 -11.14 6.20 -25.95
N GLU A 445 -11.06 7.52 -26.16
CA GLU A 445 -9.88 8.21 -26.70
C GLU A 445 -8.69 8.11 -25.73
N GLU A 446 -8.91 8.33 -24.43
CA GLU A 446 -7.90 8.12 -23.37
C GLU A 446 -7.37 6.67 -23.38
N PHE A 447 -8.28 5.68 -23.37
CA PHE A 447 -7.89 4.27 -23.42
C PHE A 447 -7.08 3.91 -24.68
N LEU A 448 -7.51 4.35 -25.87
CA LEU A 448 -6.79 4.08 -27.11
C LEU A 448 -5.43 4.77 -27.13
N ASN A 449 -5.34 5.98 -26.58
CA ASN A 449 -4.09 6.73 -26.48
C ASN A 449 -3.09 6.01 -25.54
N ASP A 450 -3.54 5.57 -24.37
CA ASP A 450 -2.71 4.81 -23.43
C ASP A 450 -2.30 3.44 -23.97
N HIS A 451 -3.22 2.72 -24.65
CA HIS A 451 -2.89 1.48 -25.34
C HIS A 451 -1.85 1.71 -26.46
N ARG A 452 -1.94 2.81 -27.22
CA ARG A 452 -0.90 3.19 -28.19
C ARG A 452 0.43 3.38 -27.47
N LYS A 453 0.50 4.25 -26.45
CA LYS A 453 1.75 4.53 -25.68
C LYS A 453 2.38 3.24 -25.14
N GLN A 454 1.58 2.34 -24.56
CA GLN A 454 2.01 1.03 -24.08
C GLN A 454 2.58 0.17 -25.22
N SER A 455 1.86 0.03 -26.34
CA SER A 455 2.27 -0.77 -27.49
C SER A 455 3.57 -0.26 -28.13
N GLU A 456 3.71 1.05 -28.25
CA GLU A 456 4.93 1.70 -28.74
C GLU A 456 6.11 1.47 -27.79
N ARG A 457 5.91 1.60 -26.46
CA ARG A 457 6.95 1.31 -25.47
C ARG A 457 7.36 -0.17 -25.51
N GLU A 458 6.42 -1.09 -25.67
CA GLU A 458 6.72 -2.52 -25.79
C GLU A 458 7.43 -2.87 -27.11
N GLU A 459 7.15 -2.16 -28.19
CA GLU A 459 7.91 -2.26 -29.44
C GLU A 459 9.35 -1.77 -29.24
N ASP A 460 9.52 -0.61 -28.61
CA ASP A 460 10.80 -0.04 -28.24
C ASP A 460 11.61 -0.99 -27.33
N ASP A 461 11.02 -1.50 -26.25
CA ASP A 461 11.63 -2.47 -25.31
C ASP A 461 12.04 -3.80 -26.01
N ARG A 462 11.38 -4.19 -27.11
CA ARG A 462 11.73 -5.37 -27.92
C ARG A 462 12.95 -5.14 -28.83
N THR A 463 13.34 -3.90 -29.10
CA THR A 463 14.55 -3.62 -29.86
C THR A 463 15.82 -3.77 -29.00
N GLU A 464 16.95 -4.01 -29.65
CA GLU A 464 18.28 -4.04 -29.00
C GLU A 464 19.08 -2.81 -29.44
N PRO A 465 19.54 -1.96 -28.51
CA PRO A 465 20.24 -0.73 -28.86
C PRO A 465 21.62 -1.00 -29.45
N SER A 466 21.89 -0.36 -30.59
CA SER A 466 23.16 -0.33 -31.31
C SER A 466 23.73 1.10 -31.31
N LEU A 467 24.96 1.27 -31.82
CA LEU A 467 25.49 2.62 -32.03
C LEU A 467 24.72 3.35 -33.15
N GLU A 468 24.22 2.61 -34.14
CA GLU A 468 23.41 3.15 -35.25
C GLU A 468 22.02 3.62 -34.78
N SER A 469 21.49 3.05 -33.68
CA SER A 469 20.25 3.52 -33.03
C SER A 469 20.47 4.71 -32.09
N CYS A 470 21.70 5.20 -31.90
CA CYS A 470 21.97 6.37 -31.03
C CYS A 470 21.70 7.70 -31.77
N TRP A 471 20.49 7.82 -32.32
CA TRP A 471 20.08 8.89 -33.24
C TRP A 471 18.65 9.36 -32.94
N VAL A 472 18.41 10.68 -32.94
CA VAL A 472 17.11 11.28 -32.52
C VAL A 472 15.94 11.00 -33.48
N GLY A 473 16.19 10.51 -34.68
CA GLY A 473 15.14 9.99 -35.57
C GLY A 473 14.75 8.53 -35.29
N ASP A 474 15.44 7.83 -34.38
CA ASP A 474 15.00 6.54 -33.85
C ASP A 474 14.14 6.76 -32.60
N ARG A 475 12.89 6.29 -32.62
CA ARG A 475 11.90 6.55 -31.55
C ARG A 475 12.37 6.15 -30.14
N PRO A 476 12.91 4.94 -29.89
CA PRO A 476 13.36 4.58 -28.54
C PRO A 476 14.51 5.46 -28.05
N PHE A 477 15.43 5.88 -28.93
CA PHE A 477 16.49 6.80 -28.56
C PHE A 477 15.97 8.21 -28.30
N LEU A 478 15.09 8.76 -29.14
CA LEU A 478 14.45 10.06 -28.90
C LEU A 478 13.74 10.10 -27.55
N ARG A 479 12.95 9.04 -27.26
CA ARG A 479 12.26 8.83 -25.99
C ARG A 479 13.26 8.86 -24.83
N TYR A 480 14.30 8.04 -24.88
CA TYR A 480 15.37 8.04 -23.88
C TYR A 480 16.04 9.43 -23.73
N PHE A 481 16.42 10.07 -24.84
CA PHE A 481 17.22 11.29 -24.87
C PHE A 481 16.47 12.47 -24.28
N LEU A 482 15.19 12.66 -24.65
CA LEU A 482 14.35 13.73 -24.09
C LEU A 482 14.18 13.60 -22.56
N PHE A 483 14.02 12.38 -22.04
CA PHE A 483 13.91 12.12 -20.59
C PHE A 483 15.23 12.23 -19.80
N ARG A 484 16.39 12.35 -20.46
CA ARG A 484 17.71 12.20 -19.81
C ARG A 484 18.72 13.31 -20.08
N ALA A 485 18.58 14.02 -21.20
CA ALA A 485 19.50 15.11 -21.57
C ALA A 485 19.01 16.49 -21.12
N PHE A 486 17.69 16.69 -21.00
CA PHE A 486 17.05 17.97 -20.70
C PHE A 486 16.45 18.01 -19.28
N TRP A 487 17.19 17.47 -18.29
CA TRP A 487 16.72 17.43 -16.91
C TRP A 487 16.44 18.85 -16.37
N GLY A 488 15.26 19.05 -15.79
CA GLY A 488 14.83 20.34 -15.27
C GLY A 488 14.27 21.32 -16.31
N ALA A 489 14.16 20.93 -17.58
CA ALA A 489 13.45 21.69 -18.59
C ALA A 489 11.96 21.86 -18.22
N ARG A 490 11.42 23.06 -18.46
CA ARG A 490 10.05 23.49 -18.12
C ARG A 490 9.51 24.42 -19.19
N LEU A 491 8.19 24.52 -19.30
CA LEU A 491 7.56 25.55 -20.13
C LEU A 491 7.98 26.96 -19.66
N PRO A 492 8.01 27.98 -20.55
CA PRO A 492 8.43 29.34 -20.20
C PRO A 492 7.66 30.01 -19.06
N ASP A 493 6.42 29.61 -18.83
CA ASP A 493 5.58 30.08 -17.72
C ASP A 493 5.79 29.31 -16.40
N GLY A 494 6.63 28.26 -16.43
CA GLY A 494 6.94 27.37 -15.32
C GLY A 494 5.84 26.34 -14.99
N SER A 495 4.75 26.29 -15.76
CA SER A 495 3.54 25.50 -15.42
C SER A 495 3.77 23.99 -15.38
N LEU A 496 4.39 23.42 -16.43
CA LEU A 496 4.71 22.01 -16.57
C LEU A 496 6.21 21.82 -16.77
N SER A 497 6.74 20.67 -16.33
CA SER A 497 8.07 20.21 -16.74
C SER A 497 8.00 19.39 -18.02
N LEU A 498 9.15 19.28 -18.70
CA LEU A 498 9.29 18.38 -19.85
C LEU A 498 8.95 16.93 -19.47
N GLU A 499 9.25 16.51 -18.24
CA GLU A 499 8.92 15.16 -17.78
C GLU A 499 7.40 14.95 -17.70
N ASP A 500 6.65 15.94 -17.22
CA ASP A 500 5.17 15.91 -17.16
C ASP A 500 4.56 15.82 -18.57
N VAL A 501 5.00 16.69 -19.49
CA VAL A 501 4.57 16.72 -20.90
C VAL A 501 4.84 15.39 -21.61
N LEU A 502 6.00 14.78 -21.36
CA LEU A 502 6.33 13.47 -21.93
C LEU A 502 5.58 12.31 -21.23
N TRP A 503 5.25 12.42 -19.95
CA TRP A 503 4.41 11.42 -19.27
C TRP A 503 2.97 11.40 -19.79
N GLU A 504 2.43 12.53 -20.25
CA GLU A 504 1.09 12.56 -20.84
C GLU A 504 1.04 11.87 -22.21
N SER A 505 2.05 12.02 -23.07
CA SER A 505 1.98 11.58 -24.48
C SER A 505 3.03 10.57 -24.95
N PHE A 506 4.16 10.40 -24.24
CA PHE A 506 5.34 9.70 -24.76
C PHE A 506 6.12 8.91 -23.67
N TRP A 507 5.43 8.00 -22.97
CA TRP A 507 5.94 7.25 -21.79
C TRP A 507 7.39 6.72 -21.89
N PRO A 508 8.20 6.76 -20.83
CA PRO A 508 9.60 6.33 -20.87
C PRO A 508 9.75 4.80 -21.01
N SER A 509 10.68 4.37 -21.85
CA SER A 509 11.10 2.96 -22.00
C SER A 509 12.29 2.67 -21.07
N ARG A 510 12.01 2.05 -19.92
CA ARG A 510 13.03 1.75 -18.89
C ARG A 510 13.92 0.58 -19.28
N ASP A 511 13.38 -0.44 -19.97
CA ASP A 511 14.16 -1.61 -20.33
C ASP A 511 15.16 -1.30 -21.46
N TRP A 512 14.73 -0.55 -22.47
CA TRP A 512 15.63 -0.09 -23.52
C TRP A 512 16.73 0.83 -22.98
N ALA A 513 16.41 1.78 -22.10
CA ALA A 513 17.40 2.65 -21.46
C ALA A 513 18.43 1.85 -20.60
N ARG A 514 17.98 0.78 -19.92
CA ARG A 514 18.85 -0.17 -19.20
C ARG A 514 19.81 -0.88 -20.16
N LYS A 515 19.31 -1.40 -21.30
CA LYS A 515 20.14 -2.02 -22.34
C LYS A 515 21.14 -1.02 -22.96
N LEU A 516 20.71 0.21 -23.24
CA LEU A 516 21.54 1.27 -23.83
C LEU A 516 22.75 1.59 -22.95
N GLY A 517 22.48 1.79 -21.66
CA GLY A 517 23.51 2.02 -20.64
C GLY A 517 24.45 0.84 -20.41
N GLY A 518 24.29 -0.30 -21.10
CA GLY A 518 25.18 -1.46 -21.05
C GLY A 518 24.92 -2.39 -19.86
N TYR A 519 23.73 -2.32 -19.25
CA TYR A 519 23.34 -3.15 -18.12
C TYR A 519 22.51 -4.35 -18.55
N ASN A 520 22.77 -5.53 -17.97
CA ASN A 520 21.85 -6.65 -18.09
C ASN A 520 20.62 -6.46 -17.17
N LEU A 521 19.71 -7.43 -17.20
CA LEU A 521 18.56 -7.50 -16.30
C LEU A 521 19.02 -7.36 -14.83
N SER A 522 19.99 -8.15 -14.37
CA SER A 522 20.46 -8.12 -12.96
C SER A 522 21.23 -6.86 -12.53
N GLY A 523 21.22 -5.78 -13.32
CA GLY A 523 21.96 -4.53 -13.05
C GLY A 523 23.48 -4.65 -13.16
N ALA A 524 24.02 -5.78 -13.62
CA ALA A 524 25.45 -5.92 -13.88
C ALA A 524 25.81 -5.20 -15.18
N ARG A 525 26.87 -4.38 -15.17
CA ARG A 525 27.42 -3.76 -16.38
C ARG A 525 28.06 -4.86 -17.23
N ILE A 526 27.43 -5.19 -18.35
CA ILE A 526 27.91 -6.18 -19.33
C ILE A 526 28.65 -5.53 -20.51
N ARG A 527 28.48 -4.22 -20.69
CA ARG A 527 29.15 -3.41 -21.69
C ARG A 527 29.35 -1.99 -21.14
N GLU A 528 30.38 -1.30 -21.64
CA GLU A 528 30.45 0.15 -21.51
C GLU A 528 29.25 0.83 -22.21
N PRO A 529 28.86 2.04 -21.76
CA PRO A 529 27.82 2.81 -22.43
C PRO A 529 28.26 3.17 -23.85
N PHE A 530 27.31 3.41 -24.75
CA PHE A 530 27.66 3.94 -26.06
C PHE A 530 28.14 5.39 -25.93
N SER A 531 29.08 5.75 -26.80
CA SER A 531 29.57 7.11 -26.92
C SER A 531 29.74 7.52 -28.38
N LEU A 532 29.46 8.78 -28.69
CA LEU A 532 29.71 9.41 -29.99
C LEU A 532 30.73 10.53 -29.81
N SER A 533 31.72 10.58 -30.70
CA SER A 533 32.80 11.57 -30.68
C SER A 533 32.70 12.49 -31.89
N TYR A 534 32.69 13.78 -31.63
CA TYR A 534 32.55 14.85 -32.61
C TYR A 534 33.79 15.76 -32.60
N VAL A 535 34.14 16.30 -33.77
CA VAL A 535 35.25 17.26 -33.90
C VAL A 535 34.73 18.54 -34.53
N TYR A 536 34.66 19.61 -33.77
CA TYR A 536 34.16 20.91 -34.23
C TYR A 536 35.31 21.86 -34.58
N GLU A 537 35.46 22.18 -35.87
CA GLU A 537 36.43 23.16 -36.35
C GLU A 537 35.93 24.59 -36.12
N ARG A 538 36.30 25.19 -34.98
CA ARG A 538 35.96 26.58 -34.69
C ARG A 538 36.72 27.54 -35.60
N ARG A 539 36.00 28.29 -36.42
CA ARG A 539 36.55 29.39 -37.21
C ARG A 539 36.55 30.68 -36.40
N SER A 540 37.68 31.37 -36.35
CA SER A 540 37.74 32.76 -35.86
C SER A 540 36.97 33.69 -36.80
N SER A 541 36.50 34.84 -36.30
CA SER A 541 35.98 35.94 -37.12
C SER A 541 36.97 36.41 -38.18
N ASP A 542 38.27 36.21 -37.95
CA ASP A 542 39.36 36.56 -38.86
C ASP A 542 39.77 35.42 -39.82
N GLY A 543 39.09 34.26 -39.75
CA GLY A 543 39.31 33.13 -40.65
C GLY A 543 40.51 32.23 -40.31
N GLU A 544 41.23 32.49 -39.22
CA GLU A 544 42.22 31.55 -38.68
C GLU A 544 41.53 30.32 -38.03
N THR A 545 42.11 29.14 -38.25
CA THR A 545 41.69 27.89 -37.61
C THR A 545 42.10 27.90 -36.15
N VAL A 546 41.10 27.97 -35.26
CA VAL A 546 41.29 27.72 -33.83
C VAL A 546 41.50 26.21 -33.63
N GLU A 547 42.12 25.81 -32.51
CA GLU A 547 42.24 24.38 -32.16
C GLU A 547 40.86 23.70 -32.23
N PRO A 548 40.75 22.54 -32.91
CA PRO A 548 39.48 21.84 -33.04
C PRO A 548 39.00 21.37 -31.67
N LEU A 549 37.69 21.47 -31.42
CA LEU A 549 37.09 21.04 -30.17
C LEU A 549 36.63 19.59 -30.31
N GLU A 550 37.20 18.70 -29.50
CA GLU A 550 36.78 17.30 -29.41
C GLU A 550 35.64 17.20 -28.38
N MET A 551 34.50 16.67 -28.82
CA MET A 551 33.27 16.57 -28.02
C MET A 551 32.81 15.11 -27.95
N ASP A 552 32.86 14.49 -26.77
CA ASP A 552 32.31 13.15 -26.55
C ASP A 552 30.96 13.22 -25.84
N VAL A 553 29.97 12.51 -26.38
CA VAL A 553 28.63 12.35 -25.77
C VAL A 553 28.50 10.91 -25.32
N VAL A 554 28.21 10.66 -24.04
CA VAL A 554 28.14 9.33 -23.43
C VAL A 554 26.73 9.03 -22.92
N PHE A 555 26.11 7.98 -23.46
CA PHE A 555 24.72 7.62 -23.18
C PHE A 555 24.61 6.62 -22.02
N ARG A 556 24.30 7.13 -20.83
CA ARG A 556 24.11 6.35 -19.60
C ARG A 556 22.63 6.05 -19.34
N ARG A 557 22.29 5.09 -18.47
CA ARG A 557 20.87 4.73 -18.18
C ARG A 557 20.09 5.92 -17.60
N PHE A 558 20.73 6.69 -16.72
CA PHE A 558 20.08 7.76 -15.94
C PHE A 558 20.43 9.20 -16.37
N CYS A 559 21.39 9.40 -17.27
CA CYS A 559 21.80 10.72 -17.75
C CYS A 559 22.47 10.63 -19.13
N VAL A 560 22.69 11.78 -19.77
CA VAL A 560 23.64 11.94 -20.88
C VAL A 560 24.79 12.79 -20.37
N GLU A 561 26.02 12.29 -20.49
CA GLU A 561 27.22 13.05 -20.12
C GLU A 561 27.91 13.62 -21.36
N TYR A 562 28.42 14.84 -21.22
CA TYR A 562 29.17 15.55 -22.26
C TYR A 562 30.60 15.76 -21.79
N PHE A 563 31.57 15.54 -22.67
CA PHE A 563 32.98 15.83 -22.42
C PHE A 563 33.53 16.72 -23.52
N CYS A 564 34.28 17.75 -23.15
CA CYS A 564 34.95 18.67 -24.05
C CYS A 564 36.46 18.55 -23.85
N ASN A 565 37.21 18.18 -24.89
CA ASN A 565 38.65 17.89 -24.85
C ASN A 565 39.03 16.97 -23.68
N GLY A 566 38.24 15.91 -23.47
CA GLY A 566 38.42 14.92 -22.39
C GLY A 566 38.05 15.39 -20.98
N ARG A 567 37.40 16.55 -20.80
CA ARG A 567 36.93 17.06 -19.49
C ARG A 567 35.40 17.10 -19.42
N PRO A 568 34.76 16.73 -18.29
CA PRO A 568 33.31 16.83 -18.14
C PRO A 568 32.80 18.25 -18.38
N ALA A 569 31.79 18.38 -19.23
CA ALA A 569 31.08 19.62 -19.53
C ALA A 569 29.80 19.68 -18.69
N ALA A 570 29.89 20.28 -17.49
CA ALA A 570 28.80 20.36 -16.53
C ALA A 570 27.71 21.41 -16.89
N GLY A 571 27.84 22.13 -18.00
CA GLY A 571 26.95 23.23 -18.38
C GLY A 571 27.06 23.60 -19.86
N PRO A 572 26.42 24.70 -20.28
CA PRO A 572 26.47 25.12 -21.67
C PRO A 572 27.89 25.49 -22.13
N LEU A 573 28.19 25.18 -23.39
CA LEU A 573 29.47 25.42 -24.07
C LEU A 573 29.33 26.33 -25.29
N PHE A 574 28.22 26.23 -26.03
CA PHE A 574 28.06 26.85 -27.36
C PHE A 574 26.90 27.84 -27.40
N PRO A 575 27.05 29.01 -28.05
CA PRO A 575 25.92 29.83 -28.46
C PRO A 575 24.99 29.05 -29.39
N PHE A 576 23.68 29.27 -29.29
CA PHE A 576 22.67 28.56 -30.09
C PHE A 576 22.85 28.80 -31.60
N GLU A 577 23.41 29.95 -31.99
CA GLU A 577 23.69 30.35 -33.37
C GLU A 577 24.62 29.34 -34.06
N VAL A 578 25.57 28.77 -33.30
CA VAL A 578 26.51 27.74 -33.79
C VAL A 578 25.77 26.45 -34.14
N LEU A 579 24.75 26.08 -33.35
CA LEU A 579 23.93 24.90 -33.62
C LEU A 579 22.97 25.17 -34.79
N LYS A 580 22.44 26.39 -34.92
CA LYS A 580 21.54 26.77 -36.01
C LYS A 580 22.19 26.62 -37.40
N GLU A 581 23.52 26.75 -37.50
CA GLU A 581 24.28 26.50 -38.73
C GLU A 581 24.45 25.00 -39.08
N MET A 582 24.07 24.06 -38.20
CA MET A 582 24.16 22.62 -38.45
C MET A 582 23.07 22.16 -39.43
N GLU A 583 23.49 21.56 -40.55
CA GLU A 583 22.59 21.00 -41.58
C GLU A 583 21.91 19.70 -41.13
N ASP A 584 22.53 18.94 -40.23
CA ASP A 584 21.99 17.69 -39.70
C ASP A 584 21.19 17.93 -38.40
N ASP A 585 19.95 17.44 -38.36
CA ASP A 585 19.04 17.68 -37.25
C ASP A 585 19.42 16.91 -35.98
N GLY A 586 20.07 15.74 -36.08
CA GLY A 586 20.44 14.97 -34.90
C GLY A 586 21.74 15.44 -34.28
N ASP A 587 22.71 15.90 -35.06
CA ASP A 587 23.86 16.63 -34.51
C ASP A 587 23.40 17.91 -33.80
N PHE A 588 22.43 18.63 -34.37
CA PHE A 588 21.75 19.76 -33.71
C PHE A 588 21.13 19.34 -32.37
N PHE A 589 20.26 18.32 -32.34
CA PHE A 589 19.58 17.90 -31.10
C PHE A 589 20.52 17.27 -30.07
N LEU A 590 21.56 16.54 -30.49
CA LEU A 590 22.58 15.96 -29.61
C LEU A 590 23.42 17.03 -28.93
N MET A 591 23.70 18.15 -29.61
CA MET A 591 24.43 19.28 -29.03
C MET A 591 23.53 20.26 -28.24
N LEU A 592 22.22 20.25 -28.47
CA LEU A 592 21.26 21.17 -27.85
C LEU A 592 21.35 21.26 -26.30
N PRO A 593 21.60 20.16 -25.54
CA PRO A 593 21.76 20.23 -24.09
C PRO A 593 22.94 21.07 -23.60
N VAL A 594 23.99 21.24 -24.43
CA VAL A 594 25.16 22.09 -24.16
C VAL A 594 25.10 23.44 -24.88
N ALA A 595 23.93 23.84 -25.40
CA ALA A 595 23.69 25.17 -25.97
C ALA A 595 23.31 26.23 -24.91
N MET A 596 23.55 27.50 -25.24
CA MET A 596 23.06 28.67 -24.52
C MET A 596 22.52 29.72 -25.49
N ALA A 597 21.45 30.40 -25.08
CA ALA A 597 20.90 31.60 -25.71
C ALA A 597 20.44 32.59 -24.62
N HIS A 598 20.17 33.83 -25.00
CA HIS A 598 19.56 34.82 -24.11
C HIS A 598 18.06 34.57 -23.95
N GLN A 599 17.51 34.94 -22.79
CA GLN A 599 16.06 34.91 -22.53
C GLN A 599 15.23 35.70 -23.56
N GLU A 600 15.80 36.77 -24.14
CA GLU A 600 15.14 37.57 -25.19
C GLU A 600 14.96 36.81 -26.51
N GLU A 601 15.74 35.74 -26.74
CA GLU A 601 15.76 34.98 -27.99
C GLU A 601 14.76 33.80 -27.98
N LEU A 602 14.06 33.59 -26.85
CA LEU A 602 13.19 32.45 -26.59
C LEU A 602 12.22 32.12 -27.72
N GLU A 603 11.50 33.11 -28.26
CA GLU A 603 10.55 32.89 -29.36
C GLU A 603 11.26 32.36 -30.61
N THR A 604 12.43 32.90 -30.96
CA THR A 604 13.21 32.49 -32.14
C THR A 604 13.84 31.11 -31.96
N VAL A 605 14.30 30.79 -30.74
CA VAL A 605 14.81 29.47 -30.38
C VAL A 605 13.70 28.43 -30.42
N GLN A 606 12.51 28.75 -29.90
CA GLN A 606 11.35 27.86 -29.92
C GLN A 606 10.85 27.58 -31.34
N GLU A 607 10.79 28.60 -32.22
CA GLU A 607 10.41 28.41 -33.63
C GLU A 607 11.37 27.46 -34.38
N GLU A 608 12.68 27.64 -34.19
CA GLU A 608 13.71 26.77 -34.80
C GLU A 608 13.62 25.32 -34.30
N ILE A 609 13.53 25.13 -32.97
CA ILE A 609 13.39 23.81 -32.37
C ILE A 609 12.09 23.14 -32.84
N PHE A 610 10.96 23.86 -32.83
CA PHE A 610 9.68 23.33 -33.29
C PHE A 610 9.72 22.90 -34.75
N HIS A 611 10.34 23.70 -35.62
CA HIS A 611 10.50 23.36 -37.04
C HIS A 611 11.28 22.05 -37.21
N ARG A 612 12.41 21.87 -36.51
CA ARG A 612 13.23 20.64 -36.60
C ARG A 612 12.55 19.43 -35.95
N LEU A 613 11.76 19.61 -34.89
CA LEU A 613 10.98 18.52 -34.27
C LEU A 613 9.96 17.88 -35.22
N GLN A 614 9.47 18.60 -36.26
CA GLN A 614 8.50 18.06 -37.23
C GLN A 614 9.06 16.88 -38.06
N GLY A 615 10.39 16.75 -38.16
CA GLY A 615 11.04 15.62 -38.84
C GLY A 615 11.23 14.37 -37.97
N LEU A 616 10.96 14.45 -36.66
CA LEU A 616 11.28 13.41 -35.68
C LEU A 616 10.05 12.56 -35.28
N PRO A 617 10.24 11.33 -34.76
CA PRO A 617 9.17 10.45 -34.29
C PRO A 617 8.58 10.89 -32.93
N LEU A 618 8.18 12.16 -32.81
CA LEU A 618 7.50 12.73 -31.64
C LEU A 618 5.99 12.88 -31.91
N PRO A 619 5.09 12.57 -30.95
CA PRO A 619 3.66 12.81 -31.10
C PRO A 619 3.33 14.29 -31.35
N GLN A 620 2.40 14.58 -32.26
CA GLN A 620 2.05 15.95 -32.62
C GLN A 620 1.41 16.72 -31.47
N GLU A 621 0.65 16.03 -30.61
CA GLU A 621 -0.07 16.63 -29.48
C GLU A 621 0.85 17.26 -28.42
N CYS A 622 2.08 16.77 -28.23
CA CYS A 622 3.03 17.33 -27.26
C CYS A 622 4.17 18.16 -27.90
N MET A 623 4.24 18.23 -29.23
CA MET A 623 5.37 18.82 -29.96
C MET A 623 5.60 20.30 -29.63
N GLN A 624 4.52 21.08 -29.47
CA GLN A 624 4.59 22.51 -29.11
C GLN A 624 5.18 22.72 -27.70
N ASP A 625 4.74 21.90 -26.74
CA ASP A 625 5.14 22.01 -25.34
C ASP A 625 6.55 21.46 -25.11
N VAL A 626 6.94 20.39 -25.84
CA VAL A 626 8.32 19.93 -25.90
C VAL A 626 9.22 21.04 -26.48
N ALA A 627 8.84 21.67 -27.59
CA ALA A 627 9.61 22.79 -28.15
C ALA A 627 9.79 23.95 -27.16
N GLY A 628 8.71 24.33 -26.44
CA GLY A 628 8.76 25.37 -25.40
C GLY A 628 9.67 25.00 -24.23
N CYS A 629 9.61 23.76 -23.76
CA CYS A 629 10.48 23.22 -22.71
C CYS A 629 11.96 23.23 -23.10
N LEU A 630 12.27 22.76 -24.31
CA LEU A 630 13.64 22.72 -24.84
C LEU A 630 14.18 24.14 -25.07
N ALA A 631 13.37 25.06 -25.61
CA ALA A 631 13.76 26.45 -25.81
C ALA A 631 14.05 27.16 -24.47
N SER A 632 13.17 27.01 -23.47
CA SER A 632 13.40 27.58 -22.13
C SER A 632 14.63 27.00 -21.43
N PHE A 633 15.02 25.76 -21.74
CA PHE A 633 16.23 25.13 -21.21
C PHE A 633 17.51 25.68 -21.89
N VAL A 634 17.45 25.97 -23.20
CA VAL A 634 18.55 26.56 -23.98
C VAL A 634 18.74 28.04 -23.66
N CYS A 635 17.66 28.81 -23.52
CA CYS A 635 17.67 30.25 -23.20
C CYS A 635 18.07 30.54 -21.74
N CYS A 636 19.16 29.96 -21.28
CA CYS A 636 19.58 29.92 -19.89
C CYS A 636 20.39 31.14 -19.43
N LEU A 637 20.58 32.16 -20.27
CA LEU A 637 21.27 33.41 -19.92
C LEU A 637 20.26 34.52 -19.59
N GLY A 638 20.28 35.00 -18.34
CA GLY A 638 19.51 36.15 -17.87
C GLY A 638 20.40 37.33 -17.48
N GLU A 639 19.87 38.56 -17.56
CA GLU A 639 20.55 39.75 -17.07
C GLU A 639 20.28 39.99 -15.57
N ILE A 640 21.33 40.29 -14.81
CA ILE A 640 21.24 40.86 -13.45
C ILE A 640 21.76 42.29 -13.50
N GLN A 641 20.98 43.23 -12.98
CA GLN A 641 21.50 44.54 -12.59
C GLN A 641 22.08 44.43 -11.19
N THR A 642 23.41 44.59 -11.07
CA THR A 642 24.06 44.68 -9.76
C THR A 642 23.69 45.99 -9.06
N GLU A 643 23.81 46.06 -7.72
CA GLU A 643 23.56 47.28 -6.95
C GLU A 643 24.45 48.48 -7.37
N GLN A 644 25.53 48.22 -8.11
CA GLN A 644 26.45 49.23 -8.64
C GLN A 644 26.08 49.71 -10.05
N GLY A 645 25.02 49.17 -10.66
CA GLY A 645 24.55 49.52 -12.00
C GLY A 645 25.31 48.83 -13.14
N GLU A 646 26.18 47.85 -12.85
CA GLU A 646 26.79 47.00 -13.86
C GLU A 646 25.81 45.85 -14.21
N SER A 647 25.53 45.66 -15.51
CA SER A 647 24.78 44.49 -16.00
C SER A 647 25.72 43.28 -16.04
N GLY A 648 25.36 42.22 -15.33
CA GLY A 648 26.05 40.94 -15.31
C GLY A 648 25.16 39.82 -15.85
N LEU A 649 25.76 38.84 -16.52
CA LEU A 649 25.04 37.65 -17.01
C LEU A 649 24.97 36.58 -15.92
N MET A 650 23.76 36.08 -15.66
CA MET A 650 23.48 34.96 -14.76
C MET A 650 23.10 33.73 -15.58
N LEU A 651 23.71 32.59 -15.26
CA LEU A 651 23.23 31.29 -15.72
C LEU A 651 22.02 30.88 -14.85
N LEU A 652 20.86 30.75 -15.49
CA LEU A 652 19.57 30.45 -14.84
C LEU A 652 19.38 28.95 -14.55
N ARG A 653 20.09 28.06 -15.27
CA ARG A 653 20.12 26.61 -15.03
C ARG A 653 21.35 26.20 -14.21
N PRO A 654 21.27 25.13 -13.39
CA PRO A 654 22.43 24.68 -12.64
C PRO A 654 23.50 24.07 -13.54
N LEU A 655 24.76 24.11 -13.10
CA LEU A 655 25.78 23.18 -13.55
C LEU A 655 25.52 21.82 -12.92
N ILE A 656 25.57 20.75 -13.73
CA ILE A 656 25.21 19.39 -13.31
C ILE A 656 26.42 18.47 -13.45
N PHE A 657 26.80 17.84 -12.34
CA PHE A 657 27.87 16.85 -12.29
C PHE A 657 27.25 15.49 -11.95
N TRP A 658 27.51 14.46 -12.75
CA TRP A 658 26.89 13.14 -12.60
C TRP A 658 27.85 12.07 -12.05
N ARG A 659 27.28 11.04 -11.44
CA ARG A 659 27.95 9.74 -11.20
C ARG A 659 26.94 8.60 -11.25
N GLU A 660 27.05 7.73 -12.24
CA GLU A 660 26.12 6.60 -12.42
C GLU A 660 26.53 5.35 -11.62
N ARG A 661 25.53 4.67 -11.04
CA ARG A 661 25.59 3.33 -10.45
C ARG A 661 24.54 2.42 -11.14
N PRO A 662 24.62 1.08 -11.00
CA PRO A 662 23.70 0.13 -11.64
C PRO A 662 22.21 0.48 -11.73
N ASN A 663 21.64 0.92 -10.60
CA ASN A 663 20.19 1.12 -10.42
C ASN A 663 19.82 2.52 -9.94
N ARG A 664 20.78 3.45 -9.95
CA ARG A 664 20.62 4.86 -9.53
C ARG A 664 21.78 5.69 -10.08
N ALA A 665 21.60 6.99 -10.24
CA ALA A 665 22.71 7.92 -10.41
C ALA A 665 22.66 8.99 -9.33
N TYR A 666 23.81 9.53 -8.93
CA TYR A 666 23.88 10.72 -8.11
C TYR A 666 24.24 11.91 -8.97
N ALA A 667 23.70 13.08 -8.62
CA ALA A 667 24.06 14.34 -9.25
C ALA A 667 24.35 15.43 -8.21
N CYS A 668 25.29 16.31 -8.52
CA CYS A 668 25.46 17.59 -7.85
C CYS A 668 25.01 18.72 -8.77
N LEU A 669 24.11 19.57 -8.27
CA LEU A 669 23.49 20.69 -8.97
C LEU A 669 24.02 22.00 -8.36
N TRP A 670 24.87 22.73 -9.07
CA TRP A 670 25.37 24.02 -8.61
C TRP A 670 24.66 25.17 -9.31
N TYR A 671 24.07 26.09 -8.54
CA TYR A 671 23.41 27.29 -9.04
C TYR A 671 24.32 28.51 -8.91
N SER A 672 24.16 29.45 -9.84
CA SER A 672 24.95 30.70 -9.93
C SER A 672 24.80 31.64 -8.73
N ASN A 673 23.86 31.38 -7.82
CA ASN A 673 23.73 32.03 -6.51
C ASN A 673 24.65 31.44 -5.42
N GLY A 674 25.50 30.47 -5.75
CA GLY A 674 26.45 29.83 -4.84
C GLY A 674 25.91 28.59 -4.12
N ARG A 675 24.67 28.16 -4.38
CA ARG A 675 24.10 26.95 -3.77
C ARG A 675 24.45 25.69 -4.54
N MET A 676 24.80 24.62 -3.83
CA MET A 676 24.91 23.27 -4.37
C MET A 676 23.93 22.31 -3.69
N TYR A 677 23.31 21.45 -4.50
CA TYR A 677 22.43 20.38 -4.05
C TYR A 677 22.95 19.02 -4.53
N ALA A 678 23.03 18.03 -3.65
CA ALA A 678 23.21 16.63 -4.02
C ALA A 678 21.85 15.93 -4.10
N ALA A 679 21.67 15.11 -5.14
CA ALA A 679 20.41 14.45 -5.44
C ALA A 679 20.64 13.05 -6.00
N GLU A 680 19.67 12.17 -5.79
CA GLU A 680 19.61 10.82 -6.32
C GLU A 680 18.58 10.74 -7.44
N MET A 681 18.96 10.14 -8.57
CA MET A 681 18.12 9.82 -9.71
C MET A 681 17.86 8.31 -9.74
N THR A 682 16.59 7.93 -9.77
CA THR A 682 16.12 6.54 -9.92
C THR A 682 15.11 6.45 -11.06
N ASP A 683 14.58 5.25 -11.32
CA ASP A 683 13.47 5.09 -12.26
C ASP A 683 12.16 5.79 -11.80
N GLU A 684 12.03 6.14 -10.51
CA GLU A 684 10.92 6.95 -9.98
C GLU A 684 11.15 8.47 -10.06
N GLY A 685 12.26 8.91 -10.68
CA GLY A 685 12.63 10.32 -10.83
C GLY A 685 13.76 10.75 -9.89
N MET A 686 13.95 12.06 -9.78
CA MET A 686 15.06 12.67 -9.03
C MET A 686 14.62 13.25 -7.69
N GLN A 687 15.35 12.95 -6.62
CA GLN A 687 15.07 13.42 -5.26
C GLN A 687 16.32 14.06 -4.65
N VAL A 688 16.17 15.25 -4.05
CA VAL A 688 17.25 15.93 -3.32
C VAL A 688 17.52 15.18 -2.01
N LEU A 689 18.79 14.93 -1.70
CA LEU A 689 19.19 14.22 -0.50
C LEU A 689 18.98 15.10 0.76
N PRO A 690 18.45 14.57 1.88
CA PRO A 690 18.10 15.39 3.06
C PRO A 690 19.23 16.24 3.64
N ASP A 691 20.46 15.71 3.65
CA ASP A 691 21.67 16.39 4.13
C ASP A 691 22.55 16.94 2.98
N GLY A 692 22.02 16.95 1.75
CA GLY A 692 22.74 17.26 0.52
C GLY A 692 22.61 18.71 0.07
N VAL A 693 22.74 19.70 0.97
CA VAL A 693 22.61 21.13 0.62
C VAL A 693 23.77 21.93 1.21
N TRP A 694 24.41 22.74 0.37
CA TRP A 694 25.52 23.62 0.74
C TRP A 694 25.33 25.01 0.12
N ASP A 695 25.55 26.05 0.92
CA ASP A 695 25.63 27.44 0.46
C ASP A 695 27.11 27.86 0.26
N ASP A 696 27.34 29.04 -0.31
CA ASP A 696 28.66 29.69 -0.51
C ASP A 696 29.71 28.93 -1.35
N VAL A 697 29.30 27.99 -2.20
CA VAL A 697 30.20 27.31 -3.16
C VAL A 697 30.44 28.21 -4.38
N THR A 698 31.69 28.61 -4.65
CA THR A 698 32.00 29.43 -5.83
C THR A 698 32.08 28.62 -7.13
N ALA A 699 31.91 29.29 -8.28
CA ALA A 699 31.96 28.64 -9.60
C ALA A 699 33.26 27.84 -9.83
N ASP A 700 34.41 28.40 -9.45
CA ASP A 700 35.73 27.75 -9.56
C ASP A 700 35.88 26.53 -8.65
N GLN A 701 35.12 26.47 -7.55
CA GLN A 701 35.13 25.37 -6.59
C GLN A 701 34.13 24.27 -6.93
N ALA A 702 33.06 24.59 -7.68
CA ALA A 702 31.91 23.72 -7.90
C ALA A 702 32.29 22.33 -8.41
N ALA A 703 33.19 22.23 -9.40
CA ALA A 703 33.59 20.94 -9.97
C ALA A 703 34.32 20.03 -8.96
N GLY A 704 35.33 20.55 -8.25
CA GLY A 704 36.08 19.76 -7.27
C GLY A 704 35.28 19.44 -6.01
N PHE A 705 34.37 20.32 -5.61
CA PHE A 705 33.44 20.04 -4.51
C PHE A 705 32.43 18.95 -4.89
N ALA A 706 31.83 19.05 -6.08
CA ALA A 706 30.94 18.04 -6.62
C ALA A 706 31.62 16.67 -6.77
N GLU A 707 32.87 16.63 -7.24
CA GLU A 707 33.66 15.39 -7.31
C GLU A 707 33.82 14.75 -5.92
N SER A 708 34.23 15.53 -4.91
CA SER A 708 34.37 15.04 -3.52
C SER A 708 33.05 14.55 -2.90
N VAL A 709 31.92 15.20 -3.21
CA VAL A 709 30.60 14.78 -2.72
C VAL A 709 30.13 13.52 -3.44
N LEU A 710 30.27 13.46 -4.77
CA LEU A 710 29.86 12.30 -5.57
C LEU A 710 30.71 11.06 -5.26
N ASP A 711 32.00 11.22 -5.01
CA ASP A 711 32.87 10.13 -4.56
C ASP A 711 32.41 9.60 -3.20
N GLY A 712 32.18 10.49 -2.20
CA GLY A 712 31.68 10.08 -0.88
C GLY A 712 30.30 9.42 -0.90
N LEU A 713 29.36 9.89 -1.73
CA LEU A 713 28.07 9.22 -1.98
C LEU A 713 28.22 7.88 -2.73
N CYS A 714 29.36 7.68 -3.39
CA CYS A 714 29.71 6.47 -4.10
C CYS A 714 30.62 5.53 -3.30
N GLU A 715 31.07 5.87 -2.09
CA GLU A 715 31.95 5.06 -1.22
C GLU A 715 31.23 3.87 -0.54
N GLU A 716 30.33 3.17 -1.24
CA GLU A 716 29.76 1.89 -0.79
C GLU A 716 29.93 0.75 -1.81
N LYS A 717 31.02 0.00 -1.59
CA LYS A 717 31.06 -1.47 -1.57
C LYS A 717 30.32 -2.22 -2.68
N GLU A 718 31.00 -2.34 -3.84
CA GLU A 718 30.67 -3.35 -4.85
C GLU A 718 30.68 -4.78 -4.25
N PRO A 719 30.00 -5.78 -4.86
CA PRO A 719 29.92 -7.15 -4.33
C PRO A 719 31.26 -7.92 -4.20
N GLY A 720 32.42 -7.29 -4.47
CA GLY A 720 33.72 -7.73 -3.96
C GLY A 720 33.94 -7.45 -2.45
N GLU A 721 33.02 -6.73 -1.81
CA GLU A 721 33.08 -6.30 -0.39
C GLU A 721 31.91 -6.83 0.45
N LEU A 722 31.33 -7.97 0.06
CA LEU A 722 30.68 -8.84 1.03
C LEU A 722 31.67 -9.10 2.17
N SER A 723 31.20 -9.01 3.41
CA SER A 723 31.97 -9.32 4.61
C SER A 723 31.07 -10.00 5.62
N PHE A 724 31.40 -11.23 6.00
CA PHE A 724 30.62 -11.96 7.00
C PHE A 724 31.22 -11.75 8.39
N GLN A 725 30.53 -11.01 9.27
CA GLN A 725 30.92 -10.98 10.69
C GLN A 725 30.59 -12.30 11.41
N GLN A 726 29.60 -13.04 10.91
CA GLN A 726 29.33 -14.43 11.24
C GLN A 726 29.21 -15.24 9.94
N ILE A 727 30.09 -16.23 9.75
CA ILE A 727 30.12 -17.09 8.57
C ILE A 727 28.86 -17.98 8.56
N PRO A 728 28.04 -17.96 7.49
CA PRO A 728 26.90 -18.85 7.32
C PRO A 728 27.33 -20.25 6.87
N ILE A 729 26.47 -21.25 7.07
CA ILE A 729 26.50 -22.49 6.30
C ILE A 729 25.75 -22.23 4.99
N VAL A 730 26.36 -22.56 3.85
CA VAL A 730 25.75 -22.36 2.53
C VAL A 730 25.26 -23.69 1.98
N HIS A 731 23.97 -23.80 1.68
CA HIS A 731 23.38 -24.98 1.04
C HIS A 731 22.96 -24.61 -0.39
N ALA A 732 23.55 -25.26 -1.39
CA ALA A 732 23.31 -25.03 -2.80
C ALA A 732 22.74 -26.28 -3.47
N GLN A 733 21.51 -26.19 -3.95
CA GLN A 733 20.79 -27.28 -4.61
C GLN A 733 20.74 -27.03 -6.13
N PRO A 734 21.42 -27.85 -6.95
CA PRO A 734 21.32 -27.80 -8.41
C PRO A 734 19.98 -28.39 -8.91
N ASP A 735 19.58 -28.03 -10.13
CA ASP A 735 18.37 -28.56 -10.78
C ASP A 735 18.42 -30.09 -10.97
N SER A 736 19.62 -30.62 -11.27
CA SER A 736 19.90 -32.06 -11.32
C SER A 736 21.13 -32.41 -10.48
N GLY A 737 20.93 -32.89 -9.25
CA GLY A 737 22.01 -33.38 -8.38
C GLY A 737 21.66 -33.39 -6.91
N LEU A 738 22.61 -33.82 -6.09
CA LEU A 738 22.53 -33.76 -4.63
C LEU A 738 22.85 -32.33 -4.13
N GLU A 739 22.25 -31.96 -2.99
CA GLU A 739 22.54 -30.72 -2.26
C GLU A 739 24.03 -30.64 -1.92
N ARG A 740 24.64 -29.49 -2.15
CA ARG A 740 26.02 -29.19 -1.75
C ARG A 740 25.99 -28.30 -0.51
N VAL A 741 26.65 -28.74 0.55
CA VAL A 741 26.70 -28.03 1.84
C VAL A 741 28.13 -27.58 2.10
N TYR A 742 28.33 -26.28 2.25
CA TYR A 742 29.61 -25.65 2.54
C TYR A 742 29.58 -25.06 3.95
N GLY A 743 30.64 -25.28 4.73
CA GLY A 743 30.81 -24.72 6.07
C GLY A 743 32.21 -24.13 6.27
N GLU A 744 32.56 -23.74 7.51
CA GLU A 744 33.93 -23.32 7.83
C GLU A 744 34.93 -24.48 7.58
N PRO A 745 36.10 -24.26 6.94
CA PRO A 745 36.65 -22.98 6.47
C PRO A 745 36.39 -22.69 4.97
N GLU A 746 35.56 -23.47 4.29
CA GLU A 746 35.34 -23.38 2.84
C GLU A 746 34.49 -22.15 2.47
N VAL A 747 33.52 -21.79 3.32
CA VAL A 747 32.71 -20.58 3.12
C VAL A 747 33.55 -19.33 3.38
N ASN A 748 33.80 -18.60 2.30
CA ASN A 748 34.28 -17.23 2.27
C ASN A 748 33.39 -16.39 1.35
N GLU A 749 33.61 -15.08 1.33
CA GLU A 749 32.75 -14.15 0.60
C GLU A 749 32.84 -14.34 -0.92
N LYS A 750 33.98 -14.82 -1.43
CA LYS A 750 34.09 -15.24 -2.83
C LYS A 750 33.19 -16.43 -3.15
N LEU A 751 33.20 -17.50 -2.34
CA LEU A 751 32.31 -18.65 -2.55
C LEU A 751 30.84 -18.25 -2.48
N ALA A 752 30.47 -17.33 -1.58
CA ALA A 752 29.12 -16.79 -1.52
C ALA A 752 28.73 -16.07 -2.82
N CYS A 753 29.60 -15.19 -3.35
CA CYS A 753 29.40 -14.55 -4.65
C CYS A 753 29.29 -15.58 -5.79
N ASP A 754 30.20 -16.55 -5.85
CA ASP A 754 30.21 -17.61 -6.86
C ASP A 754 28.89 -18.42 -6.84
N GLN A 755 28.35 -18.76 -5.66
CA GLN A 755 27.07 -19.47 -5.54
C GLN A 755 25.84 -18.60 -5.83
N ILE A 756 25.86 -17.30 -5.47
CA ILE A 756 24.82 -16.35 -5.88
C ILE A 756 24.79 -16.22 -7.39
N GLN A 757 25.96 -16.15 -8.04
CA GLN A 757 26.07 -16.12 -9.49
C GLN A 757 25.58 -17.43 -10.13
N ASP A 758 25.96 -18.60 -9.59
CA ASP A 758 25.44 -19.89 -10.06
C ASP A 758 23.90 -19.98 -9.96
N PHE A 759 23.29 -19.37 -8.94
CA PHE A 759 21.83 -19.25 -8.82
C PHE A 759 21.23 -18.29 -9.85
N CYS A 760 21.85 -17.13 -10.09
CA CYS A 760 21.41 -16.16 -11.10
C CYS A 760 21.49 -16.73 -12.53
N GLU A 761 22.52 -17.51 -12.82
CA GLU A 761 22.72 -18.23 -14.10
C GLU A 761 21.81 -19.47 -14.24
N GLY A 762 20.93 -19.74 -13.27
CA GLY A 762 19.97 -20.84 -13.33
C GLY A 762 20.58 -22.23 -13.15
N LYS A 763 21.83 -22.36 -12.69
CA LYS A 763 22.44 -23.66 -12.37
C LYS A 763 21.86 -24.25 -11.08
N LEU A 764 21.42 -23.37 -10.16
CA LEU A 764 20.76 -23.73 -8.90
C LEU A 764 19.25 -23.51 -8.98
N THR A 765 18.50 -24.30 -8.19
CA THR A 765 17.06 -24.15 -7.94
C THR A 765 16.76 -23.62 -6.55
N ARG A 766 17.67 -23.86 -5.60
CA ARG A 766 17.61 -23.34 -4.22
C ARG A 766 19.01 -22.98 -3.73
N LEU A 767 19.14 -21.84 -3.07
CA LEU A 767 20.36 -21.40 -2.38
C LEU A 767 19.98 -20.87 -0.99
N GLU A 768 20.60 -21.41 0.05
CA GLU A 768 20.35 -21.04 1.45
C GLU A 768 21.64 -20.57 2.13
N PHE A 769 21.52 -19.49 2.91
CA PHE A 769 22.51 -19.05 3.90
C PHE A 769 21.92 -19.24 5.30
N GLU A 770 22.48 -20.17 6.07
CA GLU A 770 22.01 -20.56 7.41
C GLU A 770 22.95 -20.04 8.50
N TRP A 771 22.38 -19.50 9.59
CA TRP A 771 23.11 -19.17 10.81
C TRP A 771 22.61 -20.03 12.00
N PRO A 772 23.14 -21.26 12.19
CA PRO A 772 22.55 -22.23 13.13
C PRO A 772 22.53 -21.78 14.60
N LYS A 773 23.53 -20.97 15.01
CA LYS A 773 23.62 -20.40 16.36
C LYS A 773 22.51 -19.37 16.63
N GLU A 774 22.07 -18.69 15.59
CA GLU A 774 21.12 -17.60 15.66
C GLU A 774 19.68 -18.09 15.45
N GLY A 775 19.49 -19.13 14.63
CA GLY A 775 18.22 -19.80 14.40
C GLY A 775 17.39 -19.19 13.26
N TYR A 776 18.05 -18.73 12.21
CA TYR A 776 17.40 -18.33 10.97
C TYR A 776 18.21 -18.70 9.72
N SER A 777 17.54 -18.71 8.58
CA SER A 777 18.19 -18.76 7.28
C SER A 777 17.52 -17.87 6.23
N LEU A 778 18.35 -17.36 5.33
CA LEU A 778 17.96 -16.66 4.11
C LEU A 778 17.91 -17.69 2.98
N VAL A 779 16.79 -17.76 2.26
CA VAL A 779 16.56 -18.77 1.20
C VAL A 779 16.13 -18.10 -0.09
N LEU A 780 16.86 -18.39 -1.16
CA LEU A 780 16.53 -18.03 -2.53
C LEU A 780 15.98 -19.26 -3.25
N MET A 781 14.85 -19.11 -3.93
CA MET A 781 14.12 -20.19 -4.58
C MET A 781 13.81 -19.83 -6.02
N ARG A 782 13.98 -20.80 -6.93
CA ARG A 782 13.66 -20.70 -8.36
C ARG A 782 12.74 -21.86 -8.77
N ASP A 783 11.56 -21.56 -9.29
CA ASP A 783 10.60 -22.54 -9.83
C ASP A 783 10.31 -22.16 -11.30
N ALA A 784 10.97 -22.86 -12.23
CA ALA A 784 11.09 -22.45 -13.63
C ALA A 784 11.65 -21.01 -13.77
N ASP A 785 10.86 -20.09 -14.33
CA ASP A 785 11.22 -18.69 -14.57
C ASP A 785 10.74 -17.75 -13.45
N GLN A 786 10.34 -18.30 -12.30
CA GLN A 786 9.86 -17.53 -11.14
C GLN A 786 10.86 -17.59 -9.98
N TYR A 787 11.09 -16.46 -9.33
CA TYR A 787 12.05 -16.29 -8.25
C TYR A 787 11.35 -15.79 -6.97
N ALA A 788 11.84 -16.22 -5.81
CA ALA A 788 11.40 -15.72 -4.51
C ALA A 788 12.55 -15.69 -3.49
N CYS A 789 12.50 -14.74 -2.57
CA CYS A 789 13.47 -14.58 -1.47
C CYS A 789 12.73 -14.59 -0.12
N PHE A 790 13.22 -15.42 0.79
CA PHE A 790 12.63 -15.66 2.10
C PHE A 790 13.64 -15.52 3.22
N ILE A 791 13.20 -15.04 4.37
CA ILE A 791 13.88 -15.23 5.65
C ILE A 791 12.99 -16.07 6.55
N PHE A 792 13.52 -17.20 7.03
CA PHE A 792 12.86 -18.11 7.95
C PHE A 792 13.51 -17.96 9.33
N ASP A 793 12.76 -17.45 10.31
CA ASP A 793 13.18 -17.34 11.72
C ASP A 793 12.55 -18.49 12.52
N ASP A 794 13.36 -19.52 12.84
CA ASP A 794 12.93 -20.71 13.59
C ASP A 794 12.65 -20.41 15.07
N VAL A 795 13.24 -19.35 15.61
CA VAL A 795 13.05 -18.94 17.01
C VAL A 795 11.69 -18.27 17.19
N LYS A 796 11.29 -17.43 16.23
CA LYS A 796 9.99 -16.73 16.22
C LYS A 796 8.90 -17.48 15.46
N GLN A 797 9.24 -18.54 14.71
CA GLN A 797 8.35 -19.27 13.79
C GLN A 797 7.68 -18.32 12.79
N MET A 798 8.50 -17.47 12.18
CA MET A 798 8.07 -16.37 11.32
C MET A 798 8.74 -16.47 9.94
N THR A 799 7.94 -16.29 8.89
CA THR A 799 8.44 -16.19 7.51
C THR A 799 8.30 -14.74 7.05
N CYS A 800 9.42 -14.15 6.62
CA CYS A 800 9.42 -12.89 5.87
C CYS A 800 9.64 -13.22 4.39
N THR A 801 8.87 -12.59 3.50
CA THR A 801 9.01 -12.74 2.05
C THR A 801 9.28 -11.38 1.42
N TYR A 802 10.31 -11.29 0.59
CA TYR A 802 10.67 -10.05 -0.09
C TYR A 802 9.71 -9.77 -1.26
N LEU A 803 9.14 -8.57 -1.29
CA LEU A 803 8.07 -8.21 -2.20
C LEU A 803 8.60 -7.87 -3.61
N SER A 804 7.92 -8.37 -4.64
CA SER A 804 8.12 -7.94 -6.03
C SER A 804 7.30 -6.70 -6.38
N ASP A 805 6.16 -6.51 -5.73
CA ASP A 805 5.35 -5.29 -5.82
C ASP A 805 4.90 -4.81 -4.42
N PRO A 806 5.71 -3.94 -3.78
CA PRO A 806 5.36 -3.26 -2.53
C PRO A 806 4.06 -2.47 -2.57
N LYS A 807 3.67 -1.91 -3.72
CA LYS A 807 2.47 -1.06 -3.86
C LYS A 807 1.23 -1.95 -3.87
N ALA A 808 1.22 -3.03 -4.66
CA ALA A 808 0.15 -4.02 -4.65
C ALA A 808 -0.05 -4.67 -3.27
N TYR A 809 1.01 -4.98 -2.53
CA TYR A 809 0.90 -5.51 -1.15
C TYR A 809 0.17 -4.56 -0.19
N GLN A 810 0.27 -3.26 -0.40
CA GLN A 810 -0.35 -2.23 0.45
C GLN A 810 -1.79 -1.88 0.03
N THR A 811 -2.11 -2.00 -1.27
CA THR A 811 -3.37 -1.53 -1.86
C THR A 811 -4.38 -2.62 -2.14
N VAL A 812 -3.96 -3.85 -2.47
CA VAL A 812 -4.87 -4.96 -2.79
C VAL A 812 -5.53 -5.48 -1.52
N ASP A 813 -6.86 -5.61 -1.52
CA ASP A 813 -7.58 -6.23 -0.40
C ASP A 813 -7.19 -7.71 -0.26
N SER A 814 -6.98 -8.13 0.99
CA SER A 814 -6.78 -9.52 1.40
C SER A 814 -7.72 -10.55 0.75
N GLU A 815 -8.97 -10.19 0.46
CA GLU A 815 -9.94 -11.09 -0.21
C GLU A 815 -9.76 -11.17 -1.73
N LEU A 816 -9.05 -10.22 -2.34
CA LEU A 816 -8.80 -10.10 -3.78
C LEU A 816 -7.37 -10.51 -4.20
N VAL A 817 -6.53 -10.91 -3.24
CA VAL A 817 -5.13 -11.32 -3.52
C VAL A 817 -5.10 -12.57 -4.41
N GLN A 818 -4.58 -12.40 -5.62
CA GLN A 818 -4.33 -13.52 -6.53
C GLN A 818 -3.11 -14.33 -6.07
N TYR A 819 -3.28 -15.65 -5.94
CA TYR A 819 -2.22 -16.58 -5.54
C TYR A 819 -1.68 -17.36 -6.73
N VAL A 820 -0.40 -17.13 -7.04
CA VAL A 820 0.36 -17.83 -8.08
C VAL A 820 0.89 -19.16 -7.52
N PRO A 821 0.80 -20.28 -8.27
CA PRO A 821 1.39 -21.54 -7.86
C PRO A 821 2.92 -21.47 -7.84
N PHE A 822 3.56 -21.54 -6.66
CA PHE A 822 5.02 -21.49 -6.50
C PHE A 822 5.56 -22.71 -5.74
N PHE A 823 6.56 -23.39 -6.32
CA PHE A 823 7.15 -24.65 -5.88
C PHE A 823 6.14 -25.78 -5.58
N LEU A 824 5.91 -26.12 -4.30
CA LEU A 824 4.85 -27.04 -3.86
C LEU A 824 3.64 -26.31 -3.27
N GLY A 825 3.79 -25.02 -2.93
CA GLY A 825 2.77 -24.18 -2.32
C GLY A 825 2.15 -23.16 -3.28
N LYS A 826 1.68 -22.05 -2.73
CA LYS A 826 1.15 -20.89 -3.47
C LYS A 826 1.64 -19.61 -2.79
N LEU A 827 2.02 -18.60 -3.58
CA LEU A 827 2.45 -17.29 -3.10
C LEU A 827 1.53 -16.21 -3.70
N PRO A 828 1.30 -15.09 -3.01
CA PRO A 828 0.62 -13.96 -3.62
C PRO A 828 1.46 -13.41 -4.78
N PHE A 829 0.83 -12.91 -5.84
CA PHE A 829 1.52 -12.46 -7.05
C PHE A 829 2.62 -11.42 -6.77
N TYR A 830 2.35 -10.48 -5.85
CA TYR A 830 3.28 -9.42 -5.41
C TYR A 830 4.48 -9.91 -4.56
N ALA A 831 4.62 -11.22 -4.35
CA ALA A 831 5.77 -11.84 -3.69
C ALA A 831 6.57 -12.77 -4.63
N VAL A 832 6.13 -12.90 -5.89
CA VAL A 832 6.82 -13.68 -6.93
C VAL A 832 7.52 -12.70 -7.86
N HIS A 833 8.83 -12.85 -8.01
CA HIS A 833 9.65 -12.03 -8.89
C HIS A 833 9.77 -12.75 -10.25
N LYS A 834 9.59 -12.01 -11.36
CA LYS A 834 9.75 -12.54 -12.73
C LYS A 834 11.24 -12.70 -13.13
N ASN A 835 12.13 -12.07 -12.39
CA ASN A 835 13.57 -11.98 -12.61
C ASN A 835 14.29 -11.87 -11.25
N MET A 836 15.61 -11.96 -11.24
CA MET A 836 16.41 -11.96 -10.00
C MET A 836 16.90 -10.56 -9.58
N GLU A 837 16.64 -9.53 -10.38
CA GLU A 837 17.23 -8.18 -10.30
C GLU A 837 16.96 -7.51 -8.95
N ASN A 838 15.69 -7.41 -8.60
CA ASN A 838 15.21 -6.75 -7.38
C ASN A 838 15.75 -7.42 -6.11
N ILE A 839 15.97 -8.73 -6.16
CA ILE A 839 16.55 -9.50 -5.05
C ILE A 839 18.07 -9.32 -5.02
N TYR A 840 18.74 -9.45 -6.17
CA TYR A 840 20.20 -9.34 -6.29
C TYR A 840 20.71 -7.97 -5.82
N ALA A 841 20.02 -6.88 -6.19
CA ALA A 841 20.39 -5.52 -5.81
C ALA A 841 20.41 -5.28 -4.29
N VAL A 842 19.53 -5.95 -3.52
CA VAL A 842 19.46 -5.82 -2.05
C VAL A 842 20.22 -6.91 -1.30
N LEU A 843 20.60 -8.00 -1.98
CA LEU A 843 21.17 -9.19 -1.37
C LEU A 843 22.47 -8.93 -0.57
N PRO A 844 23.45 -8.13 -1.03
CA PRO A 844 24.63 -7.79 -0.23
C PRO A 844 24.27 -7.05 1.05
N GLY A 845 23.32 -6.11 0.98
CA GLY A 845 22.84 -5.35 2.15
C GLY A 845 22.10 -6.24 3.16
N ILE A 846 21.30 -7.20 2.69
CA ILE A 846 20.63 -8.20 3.54
C ILE A 846 21.68 -9.11 4.20
N LEU A 847 22.59 -9.70 3.42
CA LEU A 847 23.62 -10.61 3.92
C LEU A 847 24.55 -9.93 4.93
N SER A 848 24.99 -8.71 4.65
CA SER A 848 25.77 -7.89 5.58
C SER A 848 25.03 -7.70 6.92
N LYS A 849 23.78 -7.20 6.88
CA LYS A 849 22.93 -7.00 8.08
C LYS A 849 22.66 -8.32 8.84
N LEU A 850 22.39 -9.42 8.14
CA LEU A 850 22.12 -10.74 8.74
C LEU A 850 23.37 -11.40 9.33
N SER A 851 24.57 -11.03 8.89
CA SER A 851 25.82 -11.55 9.45
C SER A 851 26.24 -10.87 10.78
N GLN A 852 25.61 -9.76 11.17
CA GLN A 852 26.02 -8.98 12.33
C GLN A 852 25.64 -9.63 13.68
N PRO A 853 26.50 -9.54 14.72
CA PRO A 853 26.25 -10.04 16.07
C PRO A 853 25.36 -9.09 16.92
N THR A 854 24.31 -8.50 16.34
CA THR A 854 23.36 -7.60 17.04
C THR A 854 22.32 -8.37 17.88
N PRO A 855 21.61 -7.77 18.85
CA PRO A 855 20.54 -8.45 19.59
C PRO A 855 19.36 -8.92 18.70
N LYS A 856 18.78 -10.09 19.01
CA LYS A 856 17.70 -10.76 18.21
C LYS A 856 16.41 -9.94 18.01
N GLU A 857 16.21 -8.88 18.78
CA GLU A 857 15.06 -7.96 18.67
C GLU A 857 15.29 -6.80 17.70
N GLN A 858 16.55 -6.50 17.33
CA GLN A 858 16.90 -5.38 16.46
C GLN A 858 17.08 -5.80 14.99
N ARG A 859 17.73 -6.95 14.70
CA ARG A 859 18.05 -7.37 13.32
C ARG A 859 16.85 -7.39 12.36
N LEU A 860 15.69 -7.84 12.82
CA LEU A 860 14.47 -7.91 12.01
C LEU A 860 13.64 -6.60 11.99
N LYS A 861 13.95 -5.63 12.84
CA LYS A 861 13.43 -4.25 12.73
C LYS A 861 14.19 -3.42 11.68
N MET A 862 15.32 -3.94 11.16
CA MET A 862 16.13 -3.32 10.10
C MET A 862 15.71 -3.73 8.69
N LEU A 863 14.70 -4.60 8.56
CA LEU A 863 14.00 -4.89 7.32
C LEU A 863 12.79 -3.95 7.23
N SER A 864 12.67 -3.21 6.13
CA SER A 864 11.53 -2.31 5.94
C SER A 864 10.23 -3.09 5.91
N ILE A 865 9.25 -2.69 6.72
CA ILE A 865 7.89 -3.24 6.71
C ILE A 865 7.16 -3.00 5.38
N PHE A 866 7.70 -2.12 4.53
CA PHE A 866 7.16 -1.81 3.21
C PHE A 866 7.76 -2.70 2.10
N GLU A 867 8.92 -3.32 2.33
CA GLU A 867 9.63 -4.18 1.35
C GLU A 867 9.45 -5.69 1.65
N TRP A 868 9.04 -6.04 2.87
CA TRP A 868 8.92 -7.42 3.33
C TRP A 868 7.52 -7.72 3.87
N SER A 869 6.84 -8.67 3.25
CA SER A 869 5.63 -9.28 3.84
C SER A 869 6.04 -10.16 5.02
N GLN A 870 5.58 -9.80 6.23
CA GLN A 870 5.83 -10.57 7.45
C GLN A 870 4.62 -11.42 7.82
N LYS A 871 4.73 -12.76 7.72
CA LYS A 871 3.70 -13.67 8.25
C LYS A 871 4.02 -14.02 9.70
N VAL A 872 3.42 -13.28 10.63
CA VAL A 872 3.46 -13.61 12.06
C VAL A 872 2.29 -14.54 12.39
N TYR A 873 2.59 -15.82 12.56
CA TYR A 873 1.58 -16.82 12.90
C TYR A 873 1.22 -16.75 14.39
N LEU A 874 -0.07 -16.59 14.73
CA LEU A 874 -0.59 -16.58 16.10
C LEU A 874 -1.57 -17.73 16.37
N TYR A 875 -1.63 -18.19 17.63
CA TYR A 875 -2.61 -19.14 18.23
C TYR A 875 -2.80 -20.56 17.63
N SER A 876 -2.21 -20.90 16.49
CA SER A 876 -2.06 -22.31 16.03
C SER A 876 -0.90 -22.45 15.05
N SER A 877 0.21 -21.81 15.39
CA SER A 877 1.09 -21.13 14.44
C SER A 877 2.23 -21.97 13.85
N ALA A 878 2.86 -22.81 14.69
CA ALA A 878 4.02 -23.60 14.29
C ALA A 878 3.78 -24.41 13.01
N GLN A 879 2.63 -25.09 12.90
CA GLN A 879 2.32 -25.97 11.76
C GLN A 879 2.34 -25.24 10.42
N ARG A 880 1.78 -24.03 10.35
CA ARG A 880 1.75 -23.22 9.10
C ARG A 880 3.14 -22.70 8.74
N TYR A 881 3.98 -22.38 9.74
CA TYR A 881 5.39 -22.05 9.52
C TYR A 881 6.20 -23.24 8.97
N TRP A 882 6.04 -24.43 9.56
CA TRP A 882 6.68 -25.66 9.07
C TRP A 882 6.18 -26.08 7.69
N PHE A 883 4.89 -25.85 7.40
CA PHE A 883 4.33 -26.01 6.07
C PHE A 883 4.99 -25.06 5.06
N ASP A 884 5.06 -23.74 5.34
CA ASP A 884 5.73 -22.78 4.45
C ASP A 884 7.21 -23.15 4.23
N ARG A 885 7.96 -23.56 5.27
CA ARG A 885 9.32 -24.10 5.12
C ARG A 885 9.35 -25.28 4.15
N ARG A 886 8.44 -26.25 4.28
CA ARG A 886 8.44 -27.44 3.42
C ARG A 886 7.92 -27.17 2.01
N THR A 887 6.97 -26.25 1.82
CA THR A 887 6.30 -26.03 0.53
C THR A 887 6.88 -24.93 -0.35
N VAL A 888 7.38 -23.84 0.25
CA VAL A 888 7.94 -22.71 -0.52
C VAL A 888 9.43 -22.49 -0.24
N GLY A 889 9.97 -22.98 0.88
CA GLY A 889 11.42 -22.96 1.17
C GLY A 889 12.18 -24.27 0.88
N ASP A 890 11.47 -25.31 0.42
CA ASP A 890 11.94 -26.69 0.14
C ASP A 890 12.99 -27.24 1.13
N PHE A 891 12.77 -27.05 2.42
CA PHE A 891 13.66 -27.63 3.44
C PHE A 891 13.53 -29.15 3.50
N PRO A 892 14.62 -29.93 3.62
CA PRO A 892 14.52 -31.39 3.67
C PRO A 892 13.80 -31.88 4.95
N PRO A 893 13.13 -33.06 4.92
CA PRO A 893 12.36 -33.57 6.07
C PRO A 893 13.20 -33.75 7.35
N SER A 894 14.51 -33.99 7.21
CA SER A 894 15.49 -34.05 8.30
C SER A 894 15.59 -32.76 9.13
N ARG A 895 15.28 -31.60 8.54
CA ARG A 895 15.37 -30.27 9.16
C ARG A 895 14.02 -29.73 9.65
N GLY A 896 12.95 -30.55 9.61
CA GLY A 896 11.66 -30.24 10.24
C GLY A 896 11.62 -30.52 11.74
N THR A 897 10.90 -29.71 12.53
CA THR A 897 10.83 -29.88 14.01
C THR A 897 9.48 -30.36 14.56
N LEU A 898 8.51 -30.66 13.69
CA LEU A 898 7.21 -31.17 14.14
C LEU A 898 7.37 -32.57 14.74
N SER A 899 6.99 -32.72 16.02
CA SER A 899 6.87 -34.03 16.68
C SER A 899 5.94 -34.96 15.89
N LEU A 900 6.25 -36.26 15.88
CA LEU A 900 5.36 -37.32 15.37
C LEU A 900 3.98 -37.33 16.06
N THR A 901 3.90 -36.80 17.28
CA THR A 901 2.67 -36.65 18.08
C THR A 901 2.13 -35.21 18.08
N GLY A 902 2.71 -34.34 17.25
CA GLY A 902 2.18 -33.00 17.03
C GLY A 902 0.74 -33.04 16.51
N LYS A 903 -0.05 -32.01 16.84
CA LYS A 903 -1.39 -31.86 16.28
C LYS A 903 -1.28 -31.80 14.74
N PHE A 904 -2.19 -32.49 14.05
CA PHE A 904 -2.30 -32.41 12.59
C PHE A 904 -3.18 -31.21 12.22
N GLN A 905 -2.87 -30.51 11.13
CA GLN A 905 -3.77 -29.56 10.50
C GLN A 905 -4.38 -30.22 9.26
N ILE A 906 -5.71 -30.18 9.15
CA ILE A 906 -6.48 -30.87 8.11
C ILE A 906 -7.48 -29.85 7.55
N GLU A 907 -7.18 -29.29 6.38
CA GLU A 907 -7.99 -28.20 5.80
C GLU A 907 -9.36 -28.72 5.32
N LYS A 908 -9.41 -29.92 4.71
CA LYS A 908 -10.66 -30.64 4.45
C LYS A 908 -10.70 -31.95 5.24
N GLN A 909 -11.67 -32.09 6.15
CA GLN A 909 -11.88 -33.32 6.91
C GLN A 909 -12.22 -34.50 5.97
N PRO A 910 -11.77 -35.74 6.28
CA PRO A 910 -12.19 -36.93 5.54
C PRO A 910 -13.70 -37.17 5.69
N ASP A 911 -14.28 -37.87 4.73
CA ASP A 911 -15.70 -38.29 4.75
C ASP A 911 -15.86 -39.64 5.48
N VAL A 912 -14.86 -40.53 5.36
CA VAL A 912 -14.85 -41.88 5.98
C VAL A 912 -13.48 -42.16 6.62
N LEU A 913 -13.51 -42.78 7.80
CA LEU A 913 -12.38 -43.42 8.47
C LEU A 913 -12.41 -44.92 8.25
N LEU A 914 -11.24 -45.51 8.02
CA LEU A 914 -11.03 -46.96 7.94
C LEU A 914 -10.10 -47.38 9.09
N LEU A 915 -10.56 -48.27 9.95
CA LEU A 915 -9.81 -48.78 11.10
C LEU A 915 -9.76 -50.30 11.06
N GLU A 916 -8.60 -50.90 11.30
CA GLU A 916 -8.51 -52.34 11.56
C GLU A 916 -8.30 -52.56 13.06
N GLU A 917 -9.26 -53.23 13.71
CA GLU A 917 -9.15 -53.60 15.12
C GLU A 917 -8.17 -54.78 15.31
N LYS A 918 -7.77 -55.06 16.55
CA LYS A 918 -6.66 -56.01 16.86
C LYS A 918 -6.94 -57.47 16.47
N ASP A 919 -8.17 -57.78 16.13
CA ASP A 919 -8.67 -59.07 15.65
C ASP A 919 -8.67 -59.20 14.11
N GLY A 920 -8.34 -58.13 13.37
CA GLY A 920 -8.38 -58.09 11.90
C GLY A 920 -9.73 -57.65 11.33
N ALA A 921 -10.66 -57.16 12.16
CA ALA A 921 -11.92 -56.61 11.68
C ALA A 921 -11.72 -55.18 11.12
N LEU A 922 -12.01 -55.00 9.83
CA LEU A 922 -12.09 -53.69 9.19
C LEU A 922 -13.42 -53.01 9.55
N ARG A 923 -13.32 -51.81 10.12
CA ARG A 923 -14.42 -50.97 10.57
C ARG A 923 -14.36 -49.64 9.82
N GLU A 924 -15.40 -49.39 9.03
CA GLU A 924 -15.59 -48.12 8.31
C GLU A 924 -16.53 -47.21 9.12
N GLU A 925 -16.11 -45.98 9.41
CA GLU A 925 -16.93 -45.01 10.15
C GLU A 925 -17.07 -43.68 9.38
N PRO A 926 -18.30 -43.16 9.18
CA PRO A 926 -18.49 -41.84 8.58
C PRO A 926 -18.06 -40.73 9.55
N VAL A 927 -17.41 -39.71 9.02
CA VAL A 927 -16.96 -38.54 9.78
C VAL A 927 -18.04 -37.46 9.76
N SER A 928 -18.37 -36.97 10.94
CA SER A 928 -19.36 -35.93 11.19
C SER A 928 -18.76 -34.81 12.03
N ALA A 929 -19.45 -33.68 12.16
CA ALA A 929 -19.00 -32.58 13.00
C ALA A 929 -18.75 -32.98 14.48
N GLN A 930 -19.43 -34.03 14.97
CA GLN A 930 -19.38 -34.48 16.36
C GLN A 930 -18.21 -35.44 16.66
N ASN A 931 -17.68 -36.16 15.66
CA ASN A 931 -16.61 -37.16 15.86
C ASN A 931 -15.23 -36.74 15.28
N ARG A 932 -15.06 -35.48 14.87
CA ARG A 932 -13.78 -34.95 14.33
C ARG A 932 -12.55 -35.21 15.22
N SER A 933 -12.72 -35.24 16.55
CA SER A 933 -11.64 -35.58 17.50
C SER A 933 -11.13 -37.02 17.36
N VAL A 934 -11.95 -37.94 16.86
CA VAL A 934 -11.62 -39.37 16.68
C VAL A 934 -10.59 -39.54 15.57
N VAL A 935 -10.70 -38.75 14.47
CA VAL A 935 -9.71 -38.69 13.38
C VAL A 935 -8.31 -38.44 13.95
N TYR A 936 -8.16 -37.35 14.72
CA TYR A 936 -6.88 -36.97 15.33
C TYR A 936 -6.39 -37.99 16.37
N THR A 937 -7.29 -38.55 17.17
CA THR A 937 -6.94 -39.49 18.25
C THR A 937 -6.40 -40.80 17.69
N ASN A 938 -7.02 -41.34 16.64
CA ASN A 938 -6.59 -42.58 15.99
C ASN A 938 -5.33 -42.37 15.13
N LEU A 939 -5.21 -41.21 14.47
CA LEU A 939 -4.02 -40.84 13.71
C LEU A 939 -2.78 -40.71 14.60
N VAL A 940 -2.86 -39.98 15.72
CA VAL A 940 -1.78 -39.97 16.73
C VAL A 940 -1.61 -41.36 17.37
N GLY A 941 -2.69 -42.14 17.47
CA GLY A 941 -2.66 -43.54 17.88
C GLY A 941 -1.78 -44.43 16.99
N PHE A 942 -1.75 -44.21 15.67
CA PHE A 942 -0.86 -44.91 14.75
C PHE A 942 0.61 -44.59 15.02
N PHE A 943 0.99 -43.32 15.12
CA PHE A 943 2.37 -42.91 15.45
C PHE A 943 2.83 -43.35 16.86
N LEU A 944 1.89 -43.60 17.77
CA LEU A 944 2.14 -44.22 19.09
C LEU A 944 2.12 -45.76 19.07
N GLY A 945 1.98 -46.40 17.91
CA GLY A 945 1.94 -47.86 17.75
C GLY A 945 0.71 -48.54 18.35
N ARG A 946 -0.38 -47.79 18.61
CA ARG A 946 -1.65 -48.28 19.18
C ARG A 946 -2.61 -48.83 18.13
N VAL A 947 -2.49 -48.36 16.88
CA VAL A 947 -3.31 -48.73 15.72
C VAL A 947 -2.39 -49.37 14.68
N ARG A 948 -2.82 -50.47 14.04
CA ARG A 948 -2.02 -51.22 13.05
C ARG A 948 -2.24 -50.77 11.60
N ARG A 949 -3.50 -50.52 11.23
CA ARG A 949 -3.88 -49.89 9.97
C ARG A 949 -4.84 -48.74 10.23
N PHE A 950 -4.60 -47.62 9.56
CA PHE A 950 -5.42 -46.42 9.65
C PHE A 950 -5.61 -45.83 8.25
N GLY A 951 -6.85 -45.70 7.81
CA GLY A 951 -7.20 -45.13 6.51
C GLY A 951 -8.16 -43.96 6.61
N MET A 952 -8.10 -43.10 5.61
CA MET A 952 -8.97 -41.94 5.43
C MET A 952 -9.40 -41.85 3.97
N ALA A 953 -10.67 -41.53 3.71
CA ALA A 953 -11.19 -41.33 2.36
C ALA A 953 -11.89 -39.97 2.22
N TRP A 954 -11.74 -39.36 1.06
CA TRP A 954 -12.37 -38.10 0.67
C TRP A 954 -13.02 -38.22 -0.70
N ASN A 955 -14.23 -37.69 -0.82
CA ASN A 955 -14.86 -37.36 -2.10
C ASN A 955 -14.46 -35.93 -2.47
N LEU A 956 -13.50 -35.79 -3.38
CA LEU A 956 -13.06 -34.50 -3.92
C LEU A 956 -13.78 -34.23 -5.26
N PRO A 957 -13.84 -32.96 -5.74
CA PRO A 957 -14.38 -32.65 -7.06
C PRO A 957 -13.68 -33.41 -8.21
N GLU A 958 -12.45 -33.88 -7.96
CA GLU A 958 -11.58 -34.60 -8.88
C GLU A 958 -11.72 -36.13 -8.78
N GLY A 959 -12.58 -36.64 -7.89
CA GLY A 959 -12.80 -38.07 -7.66
C GLY A 959 -12.56 -38.52 -6.21
N GLU A 960 -12.67 -39.83 -5.98
CA GLU A 960 -12.38 -40.43 -4.67
C GLU A 960 -10.86 -40.55 -4.45
N VAL A 961 -10.39 -40.05 -3.31
CA VAL A 961 -9.01 -40.17 -2.84
C VAL A 961 -9.00 -40.92 -1.51
N ARG A 962 -8.21 -41.99 -1.42
CA ARG A 962 -7.99 -42.76 -0.19
C ARG A 962 -6.52 -42.69 0.22
N LEU A 963 -6.25 -42.53 1.51
CA LEU A 963 -4.93 -42.63 2.11
C LEU A 963 -4.95 -43.79 3.11
N LEU A 964 -3.99 -44.70 3.04
CA LEU A 964 -3.84 -45.83 3.96
C LEU A 964 -2.45 -45.83 4.59
N LEU A 965 -2.42 -45.92 5.91
CA LEU A 965 -1.25 -46.16 6.75
C LEU A 965 -1.27 -47.60 7.26
N GLU A 966 -0.13 -48.30 7.16
CA GLU A 966 0.04 -49.67 7.65
C GLU A 966 1.34 -49.81 8.45
N SER A 967 1.32 -50.64 9.50
CA SER A 967 2.53 -51.03 10.25
C SER A 967 2.64 -52.55 10.34
N GLU A 968 3.73 -53.12 9.82
CA GLU A 968 4.04 -54.55 9.88
C GLU A 968 5.27 -54.82 10.76
N GLY A 969 5.35 -56.02 11.37
CA GLY A 969 6.43 -56.41 12.28
C GLY A 969 6.16 -56.12 13.76
N ASP A 970 7.16 -56.39 14.61
CA ASP A 970 7.09 -56.21 16.06
C ASP A 970 8.42 -55.68 16.63
N GLY A 971 8.37 -55.02 17.79
CA GLY A 971 9.55 -54.38 18.40
C GLY A 971 10.21 -53.30 17.52
N ASP A 972 11.56 -53.31 17.47
CA ASP A 972 12.39 -52.37 16.70
C ASP A 972 12.49 -52.73 15.19
N GLU A 973 11.90 -53.84 14.73
CA GLU A 973 11.88 -54.25 13.31
C GLU A 973 10.60 -53.81 12.57
N LYS A 974 9.78 -52.95 13.19
CA LYS A 974 8.55 -52.45 12.57
C LYS A 974 8.82 -51.64 11.31
N GLN A 975 8.14 -52.01 10.23
CA GLN A 975 8.12 -51.28 8.96
C GLN A 975 6.80 -50.54 8.83
N TYR A 976 6.86 -49.32 8.31
CA TYR A 976 5.68 -48.47 8.10
C TYR A 976 5.51 -48.18 6.61
N ALA A 977 4.29 -48.34 6.11
CA ALA A 977 3.92 -48.03 4.74
C ALA A 977 2.83 -46.95 4.71
N LEU A 978 2.93 -46.04 3.73
CA LEU A 978 1.85 -45.15 3.34
C LEU A 978 1.57 -45.37 1.86
N SER A 979 0.29 -45.56 1.53
CA SER A 979 -0.20 -45.56 0.15
C SER A 979 -1.34 -44.55 -0.04
N VAL A 980 -1.40 -43.95 -1.23
CA VAL A 980 -2.49 -43.08 -1.66
C VAL A 980 -3.11 -43.67 -2.92
N THR A 981 -4.43 -43.83 -2.93
CA THR A 981 -5.19 -44.32 -4.09
C THR A 981 -6.07 -43.21 -4.64
N ARG A 982 -5.95 -42.93 -5.94
CA ARG A 982 -6.84 -42.02 -6.70
C ARG A 982 -7.20 -42.67 -8.03
N GLU A 983 -8.48 -42.62 -8.41
CA GLU A 983 -8.97 -43.14 -9.72
C GLU A 983 -8.54 -44.60 -10.01
N GLY A 984 -8.37 -45.42 -8.97
CA GLY A 984 -7.91 -46.82 -9.08
C GLY A 984 -6.40 -47.03 -9.28
N ARG A 985 -5.59 -45.95 -9.26
CA ARG A 985 -4.12 -46.04 -9.19
C ARG A 985 -3.67 -45.89 -7.75
N THR A 986 -2.76 -46.74 -7.29
CA THR A 986 -2.15 -46.65 -5.95
C THR A 986 -0.68 -46.24 -6.07
N GLU A 987 -0.35 -45.11 -5.47
CA GLU A 987 1.01 -44.61 -5.29
C GLU A 987 1.54 -45.09 -3.93
N TYR A 988 2.74 -45.67 -3.92
CA TYR A 988 3.40 -46.20 -2.71
C TYR A 988 4.63 -45.38 -2.36
N LEU A 989 4.80 -45.04 -1.08
CA LEU A 989 6.06 -44.52 -0.55
C LEU A 989 7.02 -45.68 -0.26
N ALA A 990 7.87 -46.00 -1.23
CA ALA A 990 9.02 -46.88 -1.03
C ALA A 990 10.14 -46.16 -0.24
N ILE A 991 10.84 -46.89 0.61
CA ILE A 991 11.99 -46.41 1.38
C ILE A 991 13.23 -47.19 0.93
N GLU A 992 14.24 -46.50 0.41
CA GLU A 992 15.55 -47.10 0.17
C GLU A 992 16.20 -47.55 1.49
N LYS A 993 16.86 -48.71 1.45
CA LYS A 993 17.69 -49.20 2.55
C LYS A 993 19.10 -48.59 2.45
N GLU A 994 19.39 -47.57 3.26
CA GLU A 994 20.79 -47.31 3.61
C GLU A 994 21.35 -48.50 4.42
N LEU A 995 22.45 -49.06 3.94
CA LEU A 995 23.09 -50.27 4.48
C LEU A 995 23.80 -50.07 5.84
N SER A 996 23.78 -48.85 6.39
CA SER A 996 24.58 -48.40 7.53
C SER A 996 23.79 -48.09 8.80
N TRP A 997 22.46 -47.90 8.72
CA TRP A 997 21.64 -47.45 9.85
C TRP A 997 21.22 -48.59 10.78
N SER A 998 21.08 -48.29 12.07
CA SER A 998 20.41 -49.21 12.99
C SER A 998 18.91 -49.30 12.69
N ALA A 999 18.27 -50.42 13.05
CA ALA A 999 16.84 -50.63 12.85
C ALA A 999 15.99 -49.48 13.47
N LYS A 1000 16.43 -48.96 14.62
CA LYS A 1000 15.77 -47.85 15.33
C LYS A 1000 15.92 -46.49 14.64
N GLU A 1001 17.07 -46.21 14.04
CA GLU A 1001 17.29 -44.98 13.25
C GLU A 1001 16.46 -45.01 11.97
N ARG A 1002 16.47 -46.16 11.27
CA ARG A 1002 15.62 -46.39 10.10
C ARG A 1002 14.14 -46.23 10.44
N MET A 1003 13.65 -46.88 11.49
CA MET A 1003 12.25 -46.76 11.94
C MET A 1003 11.86 -45.30 12.24
N ARG A 1004 12.76 -44.53 12.87
CA ARG A 1004 12.53 -43.10 13.15
C ARG A 1004 12.50 -42.27 11.86
N TRP A 1005 13.35 -42.57 10.89
CA TRP A 1005 13.39 -41.90 9.60
C TRP A 1005 12.11 -42.15 8.78
N GLU A 1006 11.68 -43.42 8.69
CA GLU A 1006 10.45 -43.84 8.01
C GLU A 1006 9.23 -43.09 8.57
N LEU A 1007 9.07 -43.06 9.90
CA LEU A 1007 8.00 -42.32 10.56
C LEU A 1007 8.08 -40.80 10.34
N THR A 1008 9.29 -40.23 10.24
CA THR A 1008 9.48 -38.79 10.01
C THR A 1008 9.09 -38.41 8.57
N ARG A 1009 9.48 -39.21 7.57
CA ARG A 1009 9.04 -39.03 6.17
C ARG A 1009 7.52 -39.20 6.01
N ILE A 1010 6.93 -40.19 6.68
CA ILE A 1010 5.46 -40.37 6.68
C ILE A 1010 4.77 -39.17 7.31
N ARG A 1011 5.27 -38.66 8.45
CA ARG A 1011 4.73 -37.44 9.10
C ARG A 1011 4.82 -36.21 8.19
N ASP A 1012 5.96 -35.98 7.54
CA ASP A 1012 6.19 -34.87 6.60
C ASP A 1012 5.22 -34.93 5.41
N PHE A 1013 5.11 -36.08 4.76
CA PHE A 1013 4.15 -36.30 3.68
C PHE A 1013 2.71 -36.06 4.15
N MET A 1014 2.33 -36.53 5.34
CA MET A 1014 0.98 -36.34 5.86
C MET A 1014 0.65 -34.90 6.17
N ASP A 1015 1.57 -34.12 6.74
CA ASP A 1015 1.36 -32.68 6.95
C ASP A 1015 1.19 -31.97 5.60
N LEU A 1016 2.06 -32.25 4.62
CA LEU A 1016 1.94 -31.72 3.26
C LEU A 1016 0.60 -32.07 2.60
N PHE A 1017 0.21 -33.33 2.63
CA PHE A 1017 -1.00 -33.84 2.00
C PHE A 1017 -2.26 -33.25 2.63
N LEU A 1018 -2.37 -33.29 3.97
CA LEU A 1018 -3.57 -32.87 4.70
C LEU A 1018 -3.80 -31.35 4.68
N MET A 1019 -2.73 -30.56 4.53
CA MET A 1019 -2.81 -29.10 4.33
C MET A 1019 -2.95 -28.68 2.85
N SER A 1020 -2.68 -29.57 1.89
CA SER A 1020 -2.89 -29.29 0.45
C SER A 1020 -4.33 -29.58 -0.01
N LEU A 1021 -5.13 -30.32 0.76
CA LEU A 1021 -6.52 -30.64 0.40
C LEU A 1021 -7.39 -29.37 0.21
N PRO A 1022 -8.22 -29.28 -0.84
CA PRO A 1022 -8.54 -30.34 -1.81
C PRO A 1022 -7.58 -30.45 -3.01
N ASP A 1023 -6.65 -29.52 -3.20
CA ASP A 1023 -5.75 -29.41 -4.37
C ASP A 1023 -4.46 -30.24 -4.20
N VAL A 1024 -4.61 -31.56 -4.17
CA VAL A 1024 -3.49 -32.51 -3.99
C VAL A 1024 -2.74 -32.83 -5.29
N LYS A 1025 -3.29 -32.44 -6.44
CA LYS A 1025 -2.81 -32.83 -7.77
C LYS A 1025 -1.39 -32.34 -8.06
N ARG A 1026 -1.07 -31.10 -7.67
CA ARG A 1026 0.28 -30.52 -7.83
C ARG A 1026 1.31 -31.23 -6.94
N LEU A 1027 0.97 -31.49 -5.67
CA LEU A 1027 1.82 -32.20 -4.71
C LEU A 1027 2.21 -33.58 -5.25
N LEU A 1028 1.23 -34.41 -5.64
CA LEU A 1028 1.47 -35.76 -6.15
C LEU A 1028 2.29 -35.72 -7.46
N SER A 1029 1.90 -34.88 -8.44
CA SER A 1029 2.62 -34.79 -9.73
C SER A 1029 4.06 -34.28 -9.64
N LYS A 1030 4.41 -33.50 -8.60
CA LYS A 1030 5.79 -33.04 -8.38
C LYS A 1030 6.61 -34.06 -7.57
N LEU A 1031 5.97 -34.81 -6.67
CA LEU A 1031 6.58 -35.96 -5.99
C LEU A 1031 6.89 -37.11 -6.98
N GLU A 1032 6.04 -37.34 -7.99
CA GLU A 1032 6.34 -38.24 -9.13
C GLU A 1032 7.58 -37.78 -9.91
N LYS A 1033 7.73 -36.47 -10.16
CA LYS A 1033 8.83 -35.90 -10.97
C LYS A 1033 10.17 -35.80 -10.23
N LEU A 1034 10.17 -35.54 -8.93
CA LEU A 1034 11.38 -35.35 -8.12
C LEU A 1034 12.16 -36.65 -7.86
N GLY A 1035 11.71 -37.80 -8.35
CA GLY A 1035 12.41 -39.08 -8.23
C GLY A 1035 12.47 -39.65 -6.80
N ALA A 1036 11.93 -38.94 -5.80
CA ALA A 1036 12.01 -39.26 -4.36
C ALA A 1036 11.18 -40.50 -3.92
N LEU A 1037 10.77 -41.34 -4.89
CA LEU A 1037 9.94 -42.53 -4.78
C LEU A 1037 10.55 -43.73 -5.54
N ARG A 1038 11.88 -43.80 -5.61
CA ARG A 1038 12.65 -45.02 -5.88
C ARG A 1038 13.62 -45.26 -4.74
#